data_AF-A0A949MNC3-F1
#
_entry.id   AF-A0A949MNC3-F1
#
_cell.length_a   1.000
_cell.length_b   1.000
_cell.length_c   1.000
_cell.angle_alpha   90.00
_cell.angle_beta   90.00
_cell.angle_gamma   90.00
#
_symmetry.space_group_name_H-M   'P 1'
#
loop_
_entity.id
_entity.type
_entity.pdbx_description
1 polymer ?
#
loop_
_entity_poly.entity_id
_entity_poly.type
_entity_poly.pdbx_seq_one_letter_code
_entity_poly.pdbx_strand_id
1 'polypeptide(L)'
;MFKTLFAPLLLLALTLGFALPASAAETWRPQFTAGQHVYLDPALQGGNNPVNLSGLESTYKAESAKNGVEVFFIMTLKGDEATPGRDFATARLREIMGNWGGQSGFPADRAVVCYVVRLNTDWTKSAVACNVASELGAKGLNTSVVFGIADHYSQHRGPNPDALLPQNPKGFAARIASETNQTVEAFAAQQIADQKQAEANRIAAEKQAEADRVAAIAHAAHVHQMEKIAAFAVPTILVLLVLGMLYARKRKYYNKAAKVISDWEALFQVADSNFIELDGHYLDFLKRQGDNWKDKFKGTTLTRYTAAISAYADLAARIKTAGNLLASAKKANDSANIFSVSGNELAFALLTDNDVTIDSKALSFEEQGLFGALVDGKKQAQKPNELLNDMDALFRTTNTTMADIMAAFEGSAKNKAEIESVFGQVETLKANLTEAGLSFAAYQPVYDRLVTDKDAFLAISGSDPLQAFELSKTVDAACLALKAKIGMAIDLRKSLSSTDKAIAAATSAIGAARAQSADYAYPDGGAPANGAATTYLFNEAGSNPDDDLAAAKDQLSNAIALVGAGRLEESTAAKAQAEGHAADVEATIKKVLSAKSTVQKLVPAVHAALDKLVAEIPGGDQALASLNASFLPKNFDTAPGTIAHAKQVQTATSGQLAAVKAAFFEQRFVAAAQLADTITGDIQGSRDGIIAVQTRLQELGALRQHAKAQTAANTQTSAGLKGKIDSLAFTTSAQTDGQFGALAPALASHQADVALAITDWPAAAQAADDLAHAYAVVETDIDNEKAAYDHAVALLQSLRDTVGGAVLEVNTDGNIVRQAAHNAVGQAQQVLAQAEAAITVAKSDWNALARRYEGNINTAAAAHKAATDDKLAYNDAATAINTANNNIVSVENGSYSGSYTIGGRTSMFGSGVSANCSQARAYLQQASQLLSSQRYEDAENAANSASQAAAAAQQAAEAQVEAMYQAALMAWQIEENARIEAARQEAARLQAIADEQQRQRDAEAAAQRQRDDDARASQQSSSSWDNSSGGGFSGSDNTSGGDFS
;
A
#
# COMPACT_ATOMS: atom_id res chain seq x y z
N MET A 1 37.97 13.76 41.64
CA MET A 1 38.93 12.99 40.82
C MET A 1 38.62 11.51 41.04
N PHE A 2 38.64 10.68 39.99
CA PHE A 2 38.22 9.26 40.01
C PHE A 2 36.73 8.96 40.32
N LYS A 3 36.32 7.70 40.07
CA LYS A 3 34.96 7.27 39.65
C LYS A 3 34.31 6.25 40.60
N THR A 4 32.97 6.14 40.47
CA THR A 4 32.12 4.92 40.58
C THR A 4 32.09 4.10 41.87
N LEU A 5 30.88 3.89 42.41
CA LEU A 5 30.15 2.60 42.35
C LEU A 5 28.67 2.74 42.82
N PHE A 6 27.88 1.67 42.63
CA PHE A 6 26.47 1.47 43.06
C PHE A 6 25.36 2.40 42.50
N ALA A 7 24.88 2.06 41.30
CA ALA A 7 23.51 2.36 40.83
C ALA A 7 22.95 1.45 39.68
N PRO A 8 23.15 0.12 39.64
CA PRO A 8 22.29 -0.72 38.78
C PRO A 8 21.75 -1.97 39.49
N LEU A 9 20.65 -1.84 40.25
CA LEU A 9 19.90 -3.01 40.76
C LEU A 9 18.40 -2.78 41.04
N LEU A 10 17.90 -1.54 41.02
CA LEU A 10 16.50 -1.22 41.32
C LEU A 10 15.55 -1.17 40.09
N LEU A 11 16.08 -1.31 38.87
CA LEU A 11 15.32 -1.14 37.62
C LEU A 11 14.89 -2.46 36.95
N LEU A 12 14.90 -3.58 37.69
CA LEU A 12 14.62 -4.93 37.18
C LEU A 12 13.50 -5.66 37.96
N ALA A 13 12.72 -4.92 38.76
CA ALA A 13 11.75 -5.48 39.71
C ALA A 13 10.33 -4.88 39.60
N LEU A 14 9.99 -4.32 38.43
CA LEU A 14 8.66 -3.72 38.17
C LEU A 14 8.07 -4.15 36.81
N THR A 15 8.44 -5.35 36.35
CA THR A 15 7.91 -6.00 35.14
C THR A 15 7.15 -7.28 35.49
N LEU A 16 5.85 -7.15 35.78
CA LEU A 16 4.77 -8.16 35.66
C LEU A 16 3.50 -7.58 36.32
N GLY A 17 2.32 -7.75 35.71
CA GLY A 17 1.06 -7.58 36.47
C GLY A 17 -0.18 -7.07 35.71
N PHE A 18 -0.08 -6.00 34.91
CA PHE A 18 -1.25 -5.38 34.27
C PHE A 18 -1.07 -5.18 32.77
N ALA A 19 -1.89 -5.90 31.99
CA ALA A 19 -2.01 -5.73 30.54
C ALA A 19 -2.94 -4.54 30.24
N LEU A 20 -2.41 -3.33 30.36
CA LEU A 20 -3.05 -2.16 29.74
C LEU A 20 -3.12 -2.36 28.21
N PRO A 21 -4.21 -1.98 27.54
CA PRO A 21 -4.25 -2.02 26.08
C PRO A 21 -3.16 -1.12 25.51
N ALA A 22 -2.31 -1.67 24.65
CA ALA A 22 -1.24 -0.91 24.01
C ALA A 22 -1.86 0.24 23.21
N SER A 23 -1.67 1.47 23.71
CA SER A 23 -2.02 2.68 22.97
C SER A 23 -1.06 2.77 21.79
N ALA A 24 -1.54 2.47 20.58
CA ALA A 24 -0.72 2.45 19.37
C ALA A 24 0.08 3.75 19.23
N ALA A 25 1.38 3.67 18.95
CA ALA A 25 2.16 4.87 18.71
C ALA A 25 1.58 5.59 17.49
N GLU A 26 1.23 6.86 17.61
CA GLU A 26 0.76 7.66 16.47
C GLU A 26 1.96 8.20 15.69
N THR A 27 1.90 8.14 14.35
CA THR A 27 2.90 8.77 13.48
C THR A 27 2.98 10.26 13.77
N TRP A 28 4.19 10.77 14.07
CA TRP A 28 4.39 12.17 14.47
C TRP A 28 3.89 13.15 13.41
N ARG A 29 3.16 14.19 13.87
CA ARG A 29 2.62 15.27 13.03
C ARG A 29 3.17 16.62 13.54
N PRO A 30 3.93 17.38 12.73
CA PRO A 30 4.44 18.68 13.15
C PRO A 30 3.33 19.73 13.28
N GLN A 31 3.43 20.59 14.29
CA GLN A 31 2.75 21.88 14.28
C GLN A 31 3.49 22.84 13.34
N PHE A 32 2.77 23.65 12.59
CA PHE A 32 3.37 24.65 11.73
C PHE A 32 4.06 25.73 12.58
N THR A 33 5.23 26.20 12.14
CA THR A 33 5.94 27.32 12.75
C THR A 33 6.29 28.31 11.66
N ALA A 34 5.86 29.57 11.83
CA ALA A 34 6.06 30.62 10.84
C ALA A 34 7.55 30.83 10.56
N GLY A 35 7.95 30.71 9.29
CA GLY A 35 9.36 30.79 8.90
C GLY A 35 10.20 29.56 9.27
N GLN A 36 9.61 28.38 9.50
CA GLN A 36 10.32 27.09 9.52
C GLN A 36 9.87 26.24 8.33
N HIS A 37 10.83 25.69 7.58
CA HIS A 37 10.59 24.91 6.36
C HIS A 37 10.82 23.41 6.53
N VAL A 38 11.80 23.03 7.37
CA VAL A 38 12.23 21.65 7.59
C VAL A 38 11.75 21.15 8.95
N TYR A 39 11.04 20.03 8.93
CA TYR A 39 10.45 19.38 10.11
C TYR A 39 10.94 17.94 10.18
N LEU A 40 11.55 17.58 11.32
CA LEU A 40 12.09 16.25 11.57
C LEU A 40 11.58 15.70 12.90
N ASP A 41 10.94 14.55 12.84
CA ASP A 41 10.48 13.80 13.99
C ASP A 41 11.62 13.53 15.00
N PRO A 42 11.47 13.90 16.29
CA PRO A 42 12.45 13.60 17.33
C PRO A 42 12.87 12.13 17.40
N ALA A 43 11.97 11.18 17.11
CA ALA A 43 12.30 9.75 17.11
C ALA A 43 13.34 9.38 16.02
N LEU A 44 13.37 10.12 14.91
CA LEU A 44 14.39 9.97 13.87
C LEU A 44 15.74 10.60 14.23
N GLN A 45 15.85 11.39 15.30
CA GLN A 45 17.11 12.05 15.69
C GLN A 45 18.02 11.14 16.52
N GLY A 46 17.44 10.22 17.31
CA GLY A 46 18.18 9.34 18.24
C GLY A 46 18.04 7.83 18.02
N GLY A 47 17.23 7.37 17.06
CA GLY A 47 17.01 5.94 16.79
C GLY A 47 18.15 5.24 16.03
N ASN A 48 18.00 3.93 15.81
CA ASN A 48 19.03 3.03 15.21
C ASN A 48 19.58 3.44 13.82
N ASN A 49 18.93 4.36 13.11
CA ASN A 49 19.44 4.97 11.87
C ASN A 49 19.09 6.47 11.87
N PRO A 50 19.87 7.30 12.59
CA PRO A 50 19.50 8.68 12.85
C PRO A 50 19.55 9.52 11.57
N VAL A 51 18.61 10.45 11.43
CA VAL A 51 18.50 11.37 10.30
C VAL A 51 19.05 12.73 10.71
N ASN A 52 19.97 13.28 9.92
CA ASN A 52 20.56 14.61 10.15
C ASN A 52 20.23 15.54 8.99
N LEU A 53 19.39 16.55 9.23
CA LEU A 53 18.99 17.58 8.27
C LEU A 53 19.64 18.96 8.56
N SER A 54 20.72 19.00 9.34
CA SER A 54 21.43 20.25 9.67
C SER A 54 21.81 21.06 8.41
N GLY A 55 21.57 22.37 8.44
CA GLY A 55 21.79 23.29 7.31
C GLY A 55 20.80 23.18 6.15
N LEU A 56 19.87 22.21 6.15
CA LEU A 56 18.84 22.10 5.11
C LEU A 56 17.83 23.25 5.18
N GLU A 57 17.54 23.74 6.39
CA GLU A 57 16.63 24.88 6.64
C GLU A 57 17.07 26.15 5.90
N SER A 58 18.37 26.45 5.90
CA SER A 58 18.94 27.57 5.12
C SER A 58 18.85 27.34 3.61
N THR A 59 19.00 26.10 3.13
CA THR A 59 18.79 25.76 1.72
C THR A 59 17.32 25.96 1.33
N TYR A 60 16.38 25.46 2.13
CA TYR A 60 14.94 25.58 1.85
C TYR A 60 14.46 27.03 1.85
N LYS A 61 15.00 27.88 2.74
CA LYS A 61 14.76 29.34 2.72
C LYS A 61 15.35 30.01 1.48
N ALA A 62 16.61 29.72 1.15
CA ALA A 62 17.28 30.30 -0.02
C ALA A 62 16.62 29.88 -1.35
N GLU A 63 16.12 28.65 -1.44
CA GLU A 63 15.31 28.19 -2.56
C GLU A 63 13.94 28.88 -2.58
N SER A 64 13.19 28.88 -1.47
CA SER A 64 11.82 29.44 -1.44
C SER A 64 11.79 30.93 -1.82
N ALA A 65 12.85 31.67 -1.48
CA ALA A 65 13.00 33.08 -1.81
C ALA A 65 13.14 33.40 -3.32
N LYS A 66 13.55 32.45 -4.17
CA LYS A 66 13.84 32.72 -5.60
C LYS A 66 12.59 33.08 -6.41
N ASN A 67 11.62 32.17 -6.41
CA ASN A 67 10.46 32.22 -7.31
C ASN A 67 9.14 32.51 -6.58
N GLY A 68 9.19 32.83 -5.28
CA GLY A 68 8.03 33.11 -4.43
C GLY A 68 7.22 31.87 -4.08
N VAL A 69 7.82 30.68 -4.14
CA VAL A 69 7.19 29.38 -3.86
C VAL A 69 7.72 28.88 -2.52
N GLU A 70 6.85 28.65 -1.55
CA GLU A 70 7.25 28.32 -0.18
C GLU A 70 7.33 26.80 -0.02
N VAL A 71 8.55 26.26 -0.09
CA VAL A 71 8.79 24.81 -0.05
C VAL A 71 8.99 24.35 1.40
N PHE A 72 8.35 23.24 1.76
CA PHE A 72 8.40 22.61 3.08
C PHE A 72 8.77 21.13 2.96
N PHE A 73 9.54 20.62 3.91
CA PHE A 73 9.92 19.20 4.00
C PHE A 73 9.67 18.66 5.39
N ILE A 74 9.00 17.52 5.45
CA ILE A 74 8.62 16.85 6.69
C ILE A 74 9.05 15.39 6.60
N MET A 75 9.87 14.92 7.55
CA MET A 75 10.26 13.51 7.64
C MET A 75 9.93 12.92 9.02
N THR A 76 9.28 11.75 9.01
CA THR A 76 8.64 11.16 10.19
C THR A 76 8.92 9.67 10.32
N LEU A 77 8.95 9.16 11.55
CA LEU A 77 8.91 7.74 11.83
C LEU A 77 7.44 7.30 11.88
N LYS A 78 7.14 6.20 11.20
CA LYS A 78 5.80 5.60 11.23
C LYS A 78 5.52 4.98 12.60
N GLY A 79 4.35 5.29 13.14
CA GLY A 79 3.76 4.61 14.29
C GLY A 79 3.16 3.24 13.94
N ASP A 80 2.36 2.73 14.87
CA ASP A 80 1.77 1.38 14.83
C ASP A 80 0.41 1.33 14.11
N GLU A 81 0.05 2.38 13.36
CA GLU A 81 -1.26 2.48 12.73
C GLU A 81 -1.46 1.46 11.60
N ALA A 82 -2.60 0.75 11.63
CA ALA A 82 -2.97 -0.24 10.61
C ALA A 82 -3.04 0.39 9.21
N THR A 83 -2.42 -0.24 8.20
CA THR A 83 -1.96 0.51 7.01
C THR A 83 -1.82 -0.29 5.71
N PRO A 84 -2.21 0.32 4.57
CA PRO A 84 -1.78 -0.09 3.24
C PRO A 84 -0.90 0.98 2.54
N GLY A 85 0.30 0.58 2.12
CA GLY A 85 1.05 1.20 1.01
C GLY A 85 1.37 2.70 1.07
N ARG A 86 1.53 3.30 -0.13
CA ARG A 86 1.84 4.74 -0.34
C ARG A 86 0.72 5.65 0.18
N ASP A 87 -0.51 5.17 0.17
CA ASP A 87 -1.70 5.98 0.50
C ASP A 87 -1.72 6.47 1.96
N PHE A 88 -1.00 5.80 2.87
CA PHE A 88 -0.84 6.29 4.25
C PHE A 88 -0.13 7.65 4.31
N ALA A 89 0.94 7.85 3.53
CA ALA A 89 1.64 9.13 3.49
C ALA A 89 0.72 10.23 2.93
N THR A 90 -0.08 9.90 1.92
CA THR A 90 -1.09 10.81 1.34
C THR A 90 -2.21 11.14 2.33
N ALA A 91 -2.65 10.18 3.14
CA ALA A 91 -3.66 10.37 4.17
C ALA A 91 -3.15 11.28 5.31
N ARG A 92 -1.99 10.98 5.89
CA ARG A 92 -1.40 11.80 6.96
C ARG A 92 -0.98 13.20 6.47
N LEU A 93 -0.50 13.35 5.23
CA LEU A 93 -0.28 14.67 4.63
C LEU A 93 -1.59 15.47 4.49
N ARG A 94 -2.72 14.84 4.17
CA ARG A 94 -4.03 15.53 4.13
C ARG A 94 -4.42 16.08 5.51
N GLU A 95 -4.15 15.35 6.59
CA GLU A 95 -4.37 15.83 7.97
C GLU A 95 -3.44 17.00 8.32
N ILE A 96 -2.15 16.90 7.98
CA ILE A 96 -1.17 17.99 8.19
C ILE A 96 -1.62 19.24 7.44
N MET A 97 -2.02 19.13 6.16
CA MET A 97 -2.53 20.27 5.39
C MET A 97 -3.84 20.83 5.96
N GLY A 98 -4.73 19.99 6.50
CA GLY A 98 -5.94 20.44 7.19
C GLY A 98 -5.65 21.24 8.47
N ASN A 99 -4.64 20.82 9.24
CA ASN A 99 -4.21 21.53 10.44
C ASN A 99 -3.43 22.81 10.12
N TRP A 100 -2.55 22.79 9.11
CA TRP A 100 -1.69 23.90 8.73
C TRP A 100 -2.43 24.99 7.95
N GLY A 101 -3.37 24.61 7.07
CA GLY A 101 -4.13 25.54 6.23
C GLY A 101 -5.01 26.54 7.00
N GLY A 102 -5.29 26.29 8.28
CA GLY A 102 -5.99 27.21 9.18
C GLY A 102 -5.08 28.08 10.07
N GLN A 103 -3.75 27.91 10.03
CA GLN A 103 -2.83 28.62 10.93
C GLN A 103 -2.31 29.94 10.33
N SER A 104 -2.22 30.96 11.19
CA SER A 104 -1.75 32.29 10.78
C SER A 104 -0.29 32.24 10.30
N GLY A 105 -0.04 32.78 9.11
CA GLY A 105 1.28 32.77 8.48
C GLY A 105 1.59 31.56 7.61
N PHE A 106 0.70 30.56 7.48
CA PHE A 106 0.89 29.49 6.50
C PHE A 106 0.56 30.00 5.08
N PRO A 107 1.48 29.89 4.09
CA PRO A 107 1.31 30.46 2.75
C PRO A 107 0.48 29.53 1.84
N ALA A 108 -0.80 29.36 2.16
CA ALA A 108 -1.70 28.39 1.53
C ALA A 108 -1.91 28.57 0.00
N ASP A 109 -1.62 29.76 -0.53
CA ASP A 109 -1.63 30.15 -1.94
C ASP A 109 -0.42 29.60 -2.73
N ARG A 110 0.74 29.52 -2.07
CA ARG A 110 2.05 29.29 -2.70
C ARG A 110 2.93 28.24 -2.03
N ALA A 111 2.35 27.40 -1.16
CA ALA A 111 3.04 26.31 -0.49
C ALA A 111 3.27 25.07 -1.37
N VAL A 112 4.42 24.42 -1.19
CA VAL A 112 4.74 23.07 -1.66
C VAL A 112 5.22 22.24 -0.47
N VAL A 113 4.47 21.20 -0.09
CA VAL A 113 4.79 20.37 1.08
C VAL A 113 5.15 18.95 0.64
N CYS A 114 6.37 18.51 0.92
CA CYS A 114 6.79 17.12 0.75
C CYS A 114 6.85 16.40 2.12
N TYR A 115 6.23 15.23 2.20
CA TYR A 115 6.08 14.43 3.42
C TYR A 115 6.63 13.01 3.21
N VAL A 116 7.57 12.62 4.07
CA VAL A 116 8.26 11.32 4.02
C VAL A 116 8.00 10.55 5.32
N VAL A 117 7.51 9.32 5.18
CA VAL A 117 7.23 8.40 6.29
C VAL A 117 8.20 7.22 6.19
N ARG A 118 9.16 7.12 7.11
CA ARG A 118 10.05 5.95 7.23
C ARG A 118 9.36 4.86 8.05
N LEU A 119 9.41 3.61 7.58
CA LEU A 119 8.87 2.47 8.32
C LEU A 119 9.74 2.14 9.53
N ASN A 120 9.12 2.05 10.71
CA ASN A 120 9.80 1.64 11.96
C ASN A 120 10.32 0.19 11.89
N THR A 121 9.56 -0.70 11.23
CA THR A 121 9.94 -2.10 11.00
C THR A 121 11.02 -2.30 9.93
N ASP A 122 11.27 -1.30 9.08
CA ASP A 122 12.28 -1.37 8.03
C ASP A 122 12.74 0.04 7.61
N TRP A 123 13.88 0.46 8.16
CA TRP A 123 14.48 1.78 7.88
C TRP A 123 14.82 2.00 6.39
N THR A 124 14.94 0.93 5.60
CA THR A 124 15.25 1.03 4.17
C THR A 124 14.05 1.47 3.34
N LYS A 125 12.83 1.23 3.84
CA LYS A 125 11.58 1.57 3.16
C LYS A 125 11.02 2.90 3.67
N SER A 126 10.57 3.74 2.75
CA SER A 126 9.86 4.97 3.07
C SER A 126 8.75 5.24 2.05
N ALA A 127 7.61 5.72 2.53
CA ALA A 127 6.54 6.25 1.70
C ALA A 127 6.72 7.76 1.55
N VAL A 128 6.35 8.31 0.39
CA VAL A 128 6.45 9.75 0.10
C VAL A 128 5.10 10.23 -0.42
N ALA A 129 4.70 11.43 -0.01
CA ALA A 129 3.56 12.16 -0.55
C ALA A 129 3.92 13.65 -0.74
N CYS A 130 3.26 14.31 -1.68
CA CYS A 130 3.44 15.74 -1.95
C CYS A 130 2.08 16.45 -1.99
N ASN A 131 2.07 17.73 -1.63
CA ASN A 131 0.95 18.64 -1.81
C ASN A 131 1.48 19.96 -2.40
N VAL A 132 0.70 20.56 -3.30
CA VAL A 132 1.06 21.78 -4.03
C VAL A 132 -0.17 22.67 -4.05
N ALA A 133 -0.02 23.94 -3.63
CA ALA A 133 -1.09 24.92 -3.66
C ALA A 133 -1.58 25.17 -5.11
N SER A 134 -2.89 25.34 -5.28
CA SER A 134 -3.53 25.36 -6.60
C SER A 134 -3.11 26.53 -7.50
N GLU A 135 -2.76 27.68 -6.91
CA GLU A 135 -2.36 28.87 -7.68
C GLU A 135 -0.97 28.71 -8.33
N LEU A 136 -0.14 27.81 -7.79
CA LEU A 136 1.15 27.45 -8.38
C LEU A 136 1.03 26.75 -9.75
N GLY A 137 -0.18 26.34 -10.15
CA GLY A 137 -0.46 25.89 -11.52
C GLY A 137 -0.12 26.96 -12.57
N ALA A 138 -0.28 28.24 -12.24
CA ALA A 138 0.13 29.37 -13.10
C ALA A 138 1.66 29.53 -13.22
N LYS A 139 2.44 28.81 -12.39
CA LYS A 139 3.90 28.72 -12.42
C LYS A 139 4.40 27.36 -12.94
N GLY A 140 3.52 26.53 -13.50
CA GLY A 140 3.85 25.20 -14.04
C GLY A 140 3.94 24.08 -13.01
N LEU A 141 3.74 24.37 -11.71
CA LEU A 141 3.80 23.38 -10.64
C LEU A 141 2.42 22.77 -10.36
N ASN A 142 2.38 21.47 -10.14
CA ASN A 142 1.24 20.76 -9.59
C ASN A 142 1.71 19.53 -8.81
N THR A 143 0.81 18.88 -8.08
CA THR A 143 1.14 17.72 -7.24
C THR A 143 1.80 16.57 -8.02
N SER A 144 1.43 16.34 -9.28
CA SER A 144 2.03 15.28 -10.11
C SER A 144 3.48 15.60 -10.48
N VAL A 145 3.78 16.86 -10.78
CA VAL A 145 5.14 17.35 -11.11
C VAL A 145 6.07 17.19 -9.89
N VAL A 146 5.69 17.74 -8.74
CA VAL A 146 6.53 17.66 -7.52
C VAL A 146 6.62 16.21 -7.00
N PHE A 147 5.55 15.42 -7.13
CA PHE A 147 5.60 13.99 -6.85
C PHE A 147 6.52 13.23 -7.83
N GLY A 148 6.60 13.62 -9.10
CA GLY A 148 7.51 13.02 -10.07
C GLY A 148 8.98 13.20 -9.70
N ILE A 149 9.36 14.41 -9.26
CA ILE A 149 10.69 14.71 -8.70
C ILE A 149 10.95 13.81 -7.48
N ALA A 150 9.96 13.68 -6.58
CA ALA A 150 10.09 12.85 -5.39
C ALA A 150 10.11 11.33 -5.67
N ASP A 151 9.38 10.83 -6.68
CA ASP A 151 9.37 9.41 -7.14
C ASP A 151 10.74 9.04 -7.72
N HIS A 152 11.34 9.93 -8.50
CA HIS A 152 12.68 9.76 -9.09
C HIS A 152 13.76 9.52 -8.01
N TYR A 153 13.75 10.28 -6.91
CA TYR A 153 14.76 10.14 -5.87
C TYR A 153 14.43 9.11 -4.75
N SER A 154 13.30 8.38 -4.82
CA SER A 154 12.80 7.49 -3.74
C SER A 154 12.68 5.98 -4.09
N GLN A 155 13.66 5.44 -4.82
CA GLN A 155 13.89 3.99 -5.05
C GLN A 155 12.84 3.13 -5.78
N HIS A 156 11.63 3.61 -6.07
CA HIS A 156 10.52 2.72 -6.46
C HIS A 156 10.56 2.12 -7.89
N ARG A 157 11.66 2.27 -8.66
CA ARG A 157 11.77 1.76 -10.04
C ARG A 157 13.16 1.21 -10.37
N GLY A 158 13.34 -0.10 -10.19
CA GLY A 158 14.52 -0.85 -10.67
C GLY A 158 15.84 -0.41 -10.03
N PRO A 159 17.00 -0.76 -10.64
CA PRO A 159 18.31 -0.30 -10.19
C PRO A 159 18.54 1.17 -10.59
N ASN A 160 17.86 2.08 -9.91
CA ASN A 160 18.03 3.52 -10.08
C ASN A 160 19.30 3.99 -9.35
N PRO A 161 20.36 4.46 -10.07
CA PRO A 161 21.62 4.87 -9.44
C PRO A 161 21.49 6.21 -8.70
N ASP A 162 20.51 7.03 -9.05
CA ASP A 162 20.31 8.39 -8.52
C ASP A 162 19.43 8.40 -7.26
N ALA A 163 18.93 7.25 -6.78
CA ALA A 163 18.04 7.19 -5.65
C ALA A 163 18.72 7.60 -4.32
N LEU A 164 18.13 8.59 -3.62
CA LEU A 164 18.75 9.23 -2.44
C LEU A 164 18.16 8.78 -1.10
N LEU A 165 16.92 8.28 -1.06
CA LEU A 165 16.41 7.54 0.11
C LEU A 165 16.80 6.05 0.00
N PRO A 166 17.03 5.33 1.11
CA PRO A 166 17.05 5.79 2.50
C PRO A 166 18.39 6.44 2.95
N GLN A 167 19.48 6.32 2.17
CA GLN A 167 20.85 6.55 2.65
C GLN A 167 21.21 8.04 2.82
N ASN A 168 20.60 8.94 2.04
CA ASN A 168 20.88 10.38 2.04
C ASN A 168 19.59 11.22 2.06
N PRO A 169 18.82 11.24 3.17
CA PRO A 169 17.58 12.02 3.25
C PRO A 169 17.78 13.54 3.10
N LYS A 170 18.96 14.05 3.49
CA LYS A 170 19.34 15.46 3.32
C LYS A 170 19.51 15.81 1.84
N GLY A 171 20.18 14.95 1.06
CA GLY A 171 20.31 15.09 -0.38
C GLY A 171 18.97 14.97 -1.11
N PHE A 172 18.13 14.01 -0.71
CA PHE A 172 16.76 13.84 -1.23
C PHE A 172 15.95 15.13 -1.13
N ALA A 173 15.90 15.73 0.07
CA ALA A 173 15.18 16.98 0.30
C ALA A 173 15.79 18.16 -0.48
N ALA A 174 17.11 18.31 -0.47
CA ALA A 174 17.80 19.38 -1.21
C ALA A 174 17.49 19.34 -2.72
N ARG A 175 17.35 18.13 -3.30
CA ARG A 175 16.93 17.95 -4.69
C ARG A 175 15.50 18.42 -4.95
N ILE A 176 14.54 18.04 -4.09
CA ILE A 176 13.14 18.47 -4.24
C ILE A 176 13.01 19.99 -4.25
N ALA A 177 13.69 20.70 -3.34
CA ALA A 177 13.65 22.17 -3.32
C ALA A 177 14.26 22.79 -4.60
N SER A 178 15.44 22.32 -5.01
CA SER A 178 16.14 22.83 -6.20
C SER A 178 15.35 22.60 -7.49
N GLU A 179 14.82 21.40 -7.70
CA GLU A 179 14.16 21.04 -8.98
C GLU A 179 12.72 21.56 -9.07
N THR A 180 12.04 21.77 -7.92
CA THR A 180 10.79 22.53 -7.88
C THR A 180 10.99 23.96 -8.40
N ASN A 181 12.08 24.63 -8.02
CA ASN A 181 12.43 25.96 -8.56
C ASN A 181 12.82 25.93 -10.04
N GLN A 182 13.71 25.01 -10.43
CA GLN A 182 14.13 24.89 -11.84
C GLN A 182 12.95 24.62 -12.78
N THR A 183 11.90 23.93 -12.30
CA THR A 183 10.67 23.73 -13.07
C THR A 183 9.90 25.04 -13.30
N VAL A 184 9.83 25.93 -12.30
CA VAL A 184 9.20 27.26 -12.45
C VAL A 184 10.02 28.13 -13.41
N GLU A 185 11.35 28.11 -13.30
CA GLU A 185 12.26 28.85 -14.16
C GLU A 185 12.18 28.37 -15.62
N ALA A 186 12.13 27.06 -15.85
CA ALA A 186 11.93 26.46 -17.17
C ALA A 186 10.55 26.81 -17.77
N PHE A 187 9.48 26.76 -16.97
CA PHE A 187 8.14 27.12 -17.41
C PHE A 187 8.02 28.62 -17.79
N ALA A 188 8.64 29.51 -17.00
CA ALA A 188 8.72 30.93 -17.32
C ALA A 188 9.53 31.19 -18.61
N ALA A 189 10.66 30.49 -18.79
CA ALA A 189 11.45 30.57 -20.02
C ALA A 189 10.67 30.06 -21.25
N GLN A 190 9.88 28.99 -21.10
CA GLN A 190 9.03 28.45 -22.16
C GLN A 190 7.93 29.45 -22.56
N GLN A 191 7.21 30.07 -21.61
CA GLN A 191 6.21 31.11 -21.94
C GLN A 191 6.83 32.29 -22.72
N ILE A 192 8.04 32.70 -22.37
CA ILE A 192 8.77 33.77 -23.08
C ILE A 192 9.17 33.32 -24.50
N ALA A 193 9.52 32.05 -24.70
CA ALA A 193 9.78 31.49 -26.02
C ALA A 193 8.50 31.42 -26.89
N ASP A 194 7.40 30.91 -26.34
CA ASP A 194 6.11 30.79 -27.03
C ASP A 194 5.57 32.18 -27.44
N GLN A 195 5.67 33.19 -26.56
CA GLN A 195 5.31 34.58 -26.88
C GLN A 195 6.16 35.16 -28.02
N LYS A 196 7.49 34.97 -27.97
CA LYS A 196 8.40 35.41 -29.04
C LYS A 196 8.12 34.70 -30.37
N GLN A 197 7.76 33.42 -30.34
CA GLN A 197 7.43 32.67 -31.55
C GLN A 197 6.06 33.08 -32.13
N ALA A 198 5.08 33.41 -31.29
CA ALA A 198 3.81 34.00 -31.72
C ALA A 198 4.02 35.38 -32.40
N GLU A 199 4.89 36.24 -31.84
CA GLU A 199 5.21 37.54 -32.46
C GLU A 199 6.03 37.39 -33.76
N ALA A 200 7.02 36.49 -33.78
CA ALA A 200 7.78 36.17 -34.99
C ALA A 200 6.87 35.65 -36.12
N ASN A 201 5.88 34.81 -35.80
CA ASN A 201 4.88 34.34 -36.75
C ASN A 201 4.00 35.47 -37.29
N ARG A 202 3.64 36.47 -36.46
CA ARG A 202 2.89 37.67 -36.91
C ARG A 202 3.71 38.49 -37.91
N ILE A 203 4.99 38.75 -37.59
CA ILE A 203 5.92 39.49 -38.47
C ILE A 203 6.22 38.74 -39.76
N ALA A 204 6.27 37.40 -39.72
CA ALA A 204 6.42 36.56 -40.92
C ALA A 204 5.19 36.67 -41.84
N ALA A 205 3.98 36.63 -41.29
CA ALA A 205 2.74 36.78 -42.07
C ALA A 205 2.64 38.15 -42.77
N GLU A 206 3.04 39.24 -42.09
CA GLU A 206 3.10 40.58 -42.68
C GLU A 206 4.10 40.64 -43.86
N LYS A 207 5.28 40.04 -43.72
CA LYS A 207 6.30 39.99 -44.80
C LYS A 207 5.87 39.12 -45.99
N GLN A 208 5.14 38.03 -45.74
CA GLN A 208 4.63 37.16 -46.81
C GLN A 208 3.68 37.93 -47.74
N ALA A 209 2.75 38.71 -47.15
CA ALA A 209 1.76 39.49 -47.88
C ALA A 209 2.36 40.63 -48.73
N GLU A 210 3.54 41.13 -48.38
CA GLU A 210 4.26 42.14 -49.17
C GLU A 210 5.16 41.51 -50.25
N ALA A 211 5.77 40.35 -49.98
CA ALA A 211 6.56 39.61 -50.97
C ALA A 211 5.73 39.18 -52.19
N ASP A 212 4.53 38.62 -51.96
CA ASP A 212 3.59 38.21 -53.02
C ASP A 212 3.16 39.41 -53.91
N ARG A 213 3.18 40.62 -53.34
CA ARG A 213 2.82 41.87 -54.03
C ARG A 213 3.94 42.40 -54.95
N VAL A 214 5.20 42.09 -54.64
CA VAL A 214 6.38 42.48 -55.42
C VAL A 214 6.71 41.44 -56.51
N ALA A 215 6.53 40.15 -56.22
CA ALA A 215 6.81 39.06 -57.16
C ALA A 215 6.02 39.18 -58.48
N ALA A 216 4.79 39.71 -58.42
CA ALA A 216 3.93 39.95 -59.58
C ALA A 216 4.46 41.00 -60.57
N ILE A 217 5.45 41.82 -60.18
CA ILE A 217 5.98 42.92 -61.00
C ILE A 217 7.31 42.55 -61.67
N ALA A 218 8.06 41.60 -61.10
CA ALA A 218 9.45 41.34 -61.49
C ALA A 218 9.64 40.46 -62.74
N HIS A 219 8.66 39.62 -63.12
CA HIS A 219 8.81 38.63 -64.20
C HIS A 219 8.73 39.24 -65.64
N ALA A 220 8.66 40.56 -65.77
CA ALA A 220 8.39 41.25 -67.04
C ALA A 220 9.63 41.82 -67.77
N ALA A 221 10.84 41.72 -67.19
CA ALA A 221 12.02 42.44 -67.67
C ALA A 221 13.25 41.56 -67.94
N HIS A 222 13.89 41.81 -69.08
CA HIS A 222 15.25 41.38 -69.45
C HIS A 222 15.60 39.89 -69.33
N VAL A 223 15.03 39.12 -70.25
CA VAL A 223 15.90 38.49 -71.26
C VAL A 223 16.61 39.60 -72.06
N HIS A 224 17.94 39.74 -71.97
CA HIS A 224 18.83 40.07 -73.09
C HIS A 224 20.30 40.17 -72.65
N GLN A 225 21.19 39.39 -73.30
CA GLN A 225 22.51 39.82 -73.84
C GLN A 225 23.58 40.40 -72.89
N MET A 226 24.87 40.54 -73.25
CA MET A 226 25.79 39.88 -74.21
C MET A 226 27.20 40.04 -73.59
N GLU A 227 28.15 39.10 -73.71
CA GLU A 227 29.15 39.06 -74.79
C GLU A 227 29.72 40.46 -75.17
N LYS A 228 31.02 40.78 -75.21
CA LYS A 228 32.36 40.12 -75.32
C LYS A 228 33.16 41.05 -76.29
N ILE A 229 34.39 40.66 -76.67
CA ILE A 229 35.14 41.08 -77.88
C ILE A 229 35.76 42.52 -77.79
N ALA A 230 37.05 42.79 -78.07
CA ALA A 230 38.15 42.16 -78.84
C ALA A 230 38.10 42.37 -80.39
N ALA A 231 39.03 41.77 -81.16
CA ALA A 231 39.00 41.40 -82.61
C ALA A 231 40.43 41.41 -83.24
N PHE A 232 40.82 40.62 -84.26
CA PHE A 232 40.19 39.83 -85.38
C PHE A 232 40.96 38.47 -85.59
N ALA A 233 40.82 37.55 -86.58
CA ALA A 233 39.83 36.85 -87.46
C ALA A 233 40.64 35.72 -88.23
N VAL A 234 40.38 34.96 -89.32
CA VAL A 234 39.36 34.56 -90.36
C VAL A 234 40.02 33.37 -91.20
N PRO A 235 39.50 32.63 -92.25
CA PRO A 235 38.17 32.24 -92.79
C PRO A 235 38.03 30.68 -93.11
N THR A 236 37.16 30.29 -94.09
CA THR A 236 37.14 29.04 -94.96
C THR A 236 36.57 27.67 -94.50
N ILE A 237 36.04 26.87 -95.46
CA ILE A 237 35.10 25.69 -95.35
C ILE A 237 35.23 24.73 -96.58
N LEU A 238 34.77 23.44 -96.51
CA LEU A 238 34.03 22.60 -97.55
C LEU A 238 34.47 21.11 -97.76
N VAL A 239 33.60 20.09 -97.50
CA VAL A 239 33.65 18.68 -98.06
C VAL A 239 32.30 17.92 -97.84
N LEU A 240 32.00 16.73 -98.46
CA LEU A 240 30.64 16.08 -98.30
C LEU A 240 30.36 14.52 -98.29
N LEU A 241 30.61 13.68 -99.32
CA LEU A 241 29.55 12.71 -99.79
C LEU A 241 29.39 11.23 -99.28
N VAL A 242 30.25 10.22 -99.54
CA VAL A 242 30.00 8.72 -99.49
C VAL A 242 29.58 8.08 -98.13
N LEU A 243 29.27 8.89 -97.13
CA LEU A 243 29.29 8.54 -95.72
C LEU A 243 28.15 7.66 -95.16
N GLY A 244 27.23 7.13 -95.99
CA GLY A 244 25.89 6.68 -95.56
C GLY A 244 25.71 5.27 -94.97
N MET A 245 26.27 4.20 -95.56
CA MET A 245 25.97 2.82 -95.12
C MET A 245 26.91 2.35 -94.01
N LEU A 246 28.19 2.63 -94.23
CA LEU A 246 29.29 2.51 -93.29
C LEU A 246 29.03 3.32 -91.99
N TYR A 247 28.19 4.37 -92.06
CA TYR A 247 27.58 5.07 -90.93
C TYR A 247 26.92 4.16 -89.90
N ALA A 248 26.19 3.12 -90.34
CA ALA A 248 25.35 2.32 -89.45
C ALA A 248 26.16 1.37 -88.56
N ARG A 249 27.21 0.74 -89.12
CA ARG A 249 28.16 -0.06 -88.33
C ARG A 249 28.94 0.83 -87.37
N LYS A 250 29.41 2.01 -87.82
CA LYS A 250 29.96 3.04 -86.94
C LYS A 250 28.99 3.36 -85.80
N ARG A 251 27.74 3.70 -86.10
CA ARG A 251 26.73 4.16 -85.12
C ARG A 251 26.51 3.17 -83.97
N LYS A 252 26.52 1.85 -84.19
CA LYS A 252 26.39 0.88 -83.08
C LYS A 252 27.58 0.94 -82.11
N TYR A 253 28.81 0.88 -82.63
CA TYR A 253 30.02 0.89 -81.79
C TYR A 253 30.29 2.28 -81.21
N TYR A 254 30.07 3.34 -81.99
CA TYR A 254 30.08 4.73 -81.55
C TYR A 254 29.09 4.95 -80.41
N ASN A 255 27.85 4.45 -80.46
CA ASN A 255 26.92 4.58 -79.34
C ASN A 255 27.39 3.85 -78.07
N LYS A 256 28.05 2.69 -78.18
CA LYS A 256 28.61 1.96 -77.02
C LYS A 256 29.78 2.74 -76.40
N ALA A 257 30.72 3.19 -77.21
CA ALA A 257 31.87 3.97 -76.79
C ALA A 257 31.47 5.36 -76.26
N ALA A 258 30.58 6.07 -76.95
CA ALA A 258 30.05 7.36 -76.54
C ALA A 258 29.27 7.28 -75.22
N LYS A 259 28.56 6.19 -74.93
CA LYS A 259 27.98 6.00 -73.59
C LYS A 259 29.07 5.89 -72.52
N VAL A 260 30.08 5.02 -72.69
CA VAL A 260 31.17 4.92 -71.70
C VAL A 260 31.91 6.24 -71.55
N ILE A 261 32.23 6.92 -72.66
CA ILE A 261 32.81 8.26 -72.65
C ILE A 261 31.94 9.24 -71.85
N SER A 262 30.61 9.23 -72.02
CA SER A 262 29.68 10.11 -71.30
C SER A 262 29.54 9.78 -69.81
N ASP A 263 29.45 8.50 -69.46
CA ASP A 263 29.34 8.05 -68.06
C ASP A 263 30.64 8.38 -67.30
N TRP A 264 31.78 8.17 -67.95
CA TRP A 264 33.12 8.43 -67.41
C TRP A 264 33.47 9.93 -67.41
N GLU A 265 32.98 10.70 -68.38
CA GLU A 265 33.08 12.17 -68.41
C GLU A 265 32.29 12.81 -67.26
N ALA A 266 31.10 12.31 -66.93
CA ALA A 266 30.34 12.81 -65.79
C ALA A 266 31.07 12.58 -64.45
N LEU A 267 31.65 11.39 -64.25
CA LEU A 267 32.46 11.08 -63.06
C LEU A 267 33.76 11.90 -63.03
N PHE A 268 34.44 12.03 -64.17
CA PHE A 268 35.64 12.84 -64.30
C PHE A 268 35.35 14.32 -64.01
N GLN A 269 34.24 14.89 -64.50
CA GLN A 269 33.87 16.30 -64.22
C GLN A 269 33.66 16.58 -62.73
N VAL A 270 33.14 15.62 -61.95
CA VAL A 270 33.04 15.77 -60.49
C VAL A 270 34.43 15.77 -59.84
N ALA A 271 35.31 14.86 -60.24
CA ALA A 271 36.67 14.80 -59.70
C ALA A 271 37.52 16.03 -60.12
N ASP A 272 37.36 16.51 -61.35
CA ASP A 272 37.99 17.71 -61.90
C ASP A 272 37.49 18.98 -61.18
N SER A 273 36.18 19.12 -60.96
CA SER A 273 35.60 20.20 -60.16
C SER A 273 36.13 20.19 -58.72
N ASN A 274 36.17 19.03 -58.07
CA ASN A 274 36.70 18.88 -56.72
C ASN A 274 38.20 19.24 -56.66
N PHE A 275 38.98 18.89 -57.68
CA PHE A 275 40.39 19.26 -57.77
C PHE A 275 40.58 20.77 -58.01
N ILE A 276 39.78 21.38 -58.90
CA ILE A 276 39.80 22.83 -59.15
C ILE A 276 39.43 23.64 -57.90
N GLU A 277 38.45 23.18 -57.12
CA GLU A 277 38.10 23.77 -55.83
C GLU A 277 39.28 23.67 -54.84
N LEU A 278 39.91 22.50 -54.74
CA LEU A 278 41.01 22.26 -53.82
C LEU A 278 42.28 23.05 -54.23
N ASP A 279 42.62 23.12 -55.52
CA ASP A 279 43.67 23.96 -56.07
C ASP A 279 43.39 25.45 -55.77
N GLY A 280 42.17 25.93 -56.06
CA GLY A 280 41.75 27.30 -55.77
C GLY A 280 41.79 27.70 -54.29
N HIS A 281 41.51 26.75 -53.37
CA HIS A 281 41.57 26.99 -51.93
C HIS A 281 42.98 26.84 -51.32
N TYR A 282 43.79 25.89 -51.79
CA TYR A 282 45.01 25.48 -51.07
C TYR A 282 46.32 25.62 -51.88
N LEU A 283 46.30 25.77 -53.21
CA LEU A 283 47.53 25.93 -53.99
C LEU A 283 48.34 27.14 -53.52
N ASP A 284 47.66 28.24 -53.19
CA ASP A 284 48.31 29.46 -52.71
C ASP A 284 48.94 29.29 -51.32
N PHE A 285 48.31 28.48 -50.45
CA PHE A 285 48.88 28.08 -49.16
C PHE A 285 50.10 27.16 -49.33
N LEU A 286 50.01 26.16 -50.22
CA LEU A 286 51.11 25.25 -50.59
C LEU A 286 52.32 26.03 -51.14
N LYS A 287 52.08 26.91 -52.13
CA LYS A 287 53.11 27.77 -52.75
C LYS A 287 53.82 28.66 -51.73
N ARG A 288 53.11 29.17 -50.71
CA ARG A 288 53.70 29.96 -49.61
C ARG A 288 54.62 29.15 -48.68
N GLN A 289 54.46 27.83 -48.58
CA GLN A 289 55.39 27.00 -47.80
C GLN A 289 56.69 26.71 -48.56
N GLY A 290 56.63 26.54 -49.88
CA GLY A 290 57.79 26.31 -50.75
C GLY A 290 58.55 25.00 -50.49
N ASP A 291 59.55 24.72 -51.34
CA ASP A 291 60.20 23.40 -51.48
C ASP A 291 60.80 22.84 -50.18
N ASN A 292 61.22 23.69 -49.25
CA ASN A 292 61.83 23.32 -47.97
C ASN A 292 60.81 23.10 -46.82
N TRP A 293 59.55 22.86 -47.13
CA TRP A 293 58.50 22.59 -46.13
C TRP A 293 58.83 21.40 -45.21
N LYS A 294 59.61 20.41 -45.68
CA LYS A 294 60.06 19.26 -44.88
C LYS A 294 61.03 19.62 -43.74
N ASP A 295 61.80 20.70 -43.91
CA ASP A 295 62.73 21.19 -42.89
C ASP A 295 62.05 22.20 -41.93
N LYS A 296 61.01 22.89 -42.43
CA LYS A 296 60.18 23.82 -41.66
C LYS A 296 59.25 23.09 -40.69
N PHE A 297 58.44 22.16 -41.20
CA PHE A 297 57.46 21.45 -40.39
C PHE A 297 58.10 20.35 -39.56
N LYS A 298 57.55 20.12 -38.36
CA LYS A 298 57.99 19.13 -37.38
C LYS A 298 56.78 18.41 -36.78
N GLY A 299 57.05 17.34 -36.03
CA GLY A 299 56.06 16.64 -35.21
C GLY A 299 54.76 16.28 -35.97
N THR A 300 53.63 16.62 -35.36
CA THR A 300 52.28 16.29 -35.83
C THR A 300 51.97 16.95 -37.16
N THR A 301 52.28 18.25 -37.31
CA THR A 301 52.10 18.94 -38.60
C THR A 301 52.94 18.32 -39.71
N LEU A 302 54.22 17.95 -39.49
CA LEU A 302 55.02 17.32 -40.54
C LEU A 302 54.39 16.02 -41.06
N THR A 303 53.95 15.14 -40.15
CA THR A 303 53.30 13.87 -40.53
C THR A 303 52.01 14.11 -41.33
N ARG A 304 51.13 14.99 -40.84
CA ARG A 304 49.85 15.27 -41.50
C ARG A 304 50.01 16.02 -42.82
N TYR A 305 50.88 17.03 -42.87
CA TYR A 305 51.17 17.80 -44.08
C TYR A 305 51.85 16.95 -45.17
N THR A 306 52.74 16.03 -44.79
CA THR A 306 53.34 15.05 -45.74
C THR A 306 52.27 14.15 -46.37
N ALA A 307 51.36 13.61 -45.55
CA ALA A 307 50.27 12.76 -46.05
C ALA A 307 49.33 13.54 -46.98
N ALA A 308 48.99 14.78 -46.63
CA ALA A 308 48.11 15.64 -47.43
C ALA A 308 48.75 16.09 -48.75
N ILE A 309 50.05 16.46 -48.78
CA ILE A 309 50.75 16.74 -50.05
C ILE A 309 50.87 15.47 -50.91
N SER A 310 51.17 14.31 -50.32
CA SER A 310 51.25 13.06 -51.09
C SER A 310 49.89 12.70 -51.72
N ALA A 311 48.79 12.95 -50.99
CA ALA A 311 47.43 12.78 -51.51
C ALA A 311 47.07 13.83 -52.59
N TYR A 312 47.50 15.08 -52.43
CA TYR A 312 47.36 16.13 -53.46
C TYR A 312 48.07 15.74 -54.77
N ALA A 313 49.30 15.26 -54.66
CA ALA A 313 50.13 14.92 -55.82
C ALA A 313 49.63 13.67 -56.55
N ASP A 314 49.17 12.64 -55.82
CA ASP A 314 48.51 11.47 -56.41
C ASP A 314 47.19 11.89 -57.09
N LEU A 315 46.38 12.76 -56.46
CA LEU A 315 45.16 13.29 -57.06
C LEU A 315 45.43 14.06 -58.36
N ALA A 316 46.37 15.02 -58.37
CA ALA A 316 46.73 15.80 -59.56
C ALA A 316 47.25 14.90 -60.70
N ALA A 317 48.10 13.91 -60.38
CA ALA A 317 48.60 12.95 -61.35
C ALA A 317 47.47 12.08 -61.93
N ARG A 318 46.50 11.66 -61.10
CA ARG A 318 45.30 10.93 -61.54
C ARG A 318 44.36 11.78 -62.40
N ILE A 319 44.07 13.03 -62.02
CA ILE A 319 43.26 13.98 -62.80
C ILE A 319 43.81 14.08 -64.23
N LYS A 320 45.11 14.36 -64.36
CA LYS A 320 45.74 14.55 -65.67
C LYS A 320 45.90 13.25 -66.45
N THR A 321 46.13 12.12 -65.78
CA THR A 321 46.11 10.78 -66.40
C THR A 321 44.70 10.46 -66.92
N ALA A 322 43.66 10.78 -66.15
CA ALA A 322 42.27 10.53 -66.50
C ALA A 322 41.79 11.41 -67.67
N GLY A 323 42.09 12.71 -67.64
CA GLY A 323 41.81 13.62 -68.75
C GLY A 323 42.50 13.17 -70.06
N ASN A 324 43.75 12.67 -69.98
CA ASN A 324 44.45 12.10 -71.13
C ASN A 324 43.80 10.81 -71.66
N LEU A 325 43.27 9.94 -70.80
CA LEU A 325 42.52 8.74 -71.20
C LEU A 325 41.19 9.11 -71.87
N LEU A 326 40.42 10.04 -71.28
CA LEU A 326 39.16 10.52 -71.86
C LEU A 326 39.39 11.22 -73.21
N ALA A 327 40.41 12.07 -73.33
CA ALA A 327 40.79 12.70 -74.59
C ALA A 327 41.25 11.67 -75.64
N SER A 328 41.98 10.63 -75.23
CA SER A 328 42.42 9.55 -76.12
C SER A 328 41.26 8.67 -76.58
N ALA A 329 40.31 8.37 -75.70
CA ALA A 329 39.09 7.63 -76.00
C ALA A 329 38.15 8.42 -76.93
N LYS A 330 37.93 9.71 -76.66
CA LYS A 330 37.20 10.63 -77.57
C LYS A 330 37.87 10.66 -78.95
N LYS A 331 39.18 10.93 -79.01
CA LYS A 331 39.97 10.93 -80.26
C LYS A 331 39.90 9.61 -81.01
N ALA A 332 39.96 8.47 -80.32
CA ALA A 332 39.80 7.15 -80.93
C ALA A 332 38.39 6.96 -81.51
N ASN A 333 37.35 7.28 -80.73
CA ASN A 333 35.94 7.22 -81.11
C ASN A 333 35.58 8.12 -82.31
N ASP A 334 36.23 9.28 -82.42
CA ASP A 334 36.07 10.23 -83.53
C ASP A 334 36.88 9.81 -84.76
N SER A 335 38.13 9.34 -84.56
CA SER A 335 39.01 8.83 -85.63
C SER A 335 38.46 7.59 -86.34
N ALA A 336 37.53 6.87 -85.70
CA ALA A 336 36.73 5.84 -86.33
C ALA A 336 35.87 6.45 -87.44
N ASN A 337 36.45 6.60 -88.63
CA ASN A 337 35.73 6.96 -89.83
C ASN A 337 34.79 5.82 -90.23
N ILE A 338 33.91 6.09 -91.18
CA ILE A 338 32.88 5.16 -91.62
C ILE A 338 33.45 3.77 -92.00
N PHE A 339 34.64 3.69 -92.60
CA PHE A 339 35.23 2.46 -93.12
C PHE A 339 35.85 1.56 -92.02
N SER A 340 36.06 2.04 -90.79
CA SER A 340 36.70 1.26 -89.71
C SER A 340 36.20 1.65 -88.32
N VAL A 341 35.67 0.66 -87.58
CA VAL A 341 35.16 0.83 -86.20
C VAL A 341 36.18 0.53 -85.10
N SER A 342 37.42 0.18 -85.47
CA SER A 342 38.51 -0.14 -84.54
C SER A 342 38.78 0.99 -83.52
N GLY A 343 38.62 2.25 -83.92
CA GLY A 343 38.72 3.40 -83.01
C GLY A 343 37.60 3.44 -81.95
N ASN A 344 36.40 2.95 -82.24
CA ASN A 344 35.32 2.85 -81.25
C ASN A 344 35.56 1.70 -80.26
N GLU A 345 36.12 0.59 -80.74
CA GLU A 345 36.48 -0.57 -79.90
C GLU A 345 37.66 -0.23 -78.97
N LEU A 346 38.67 0.47 -79.48
CA LEU A 346 39.77 1.04 -78.70
C LEU A 346 39.28 2.06 -77.66
N ALA A 347 38.35 2.95 -78.03
CA ALA A 347 37.78 3.93 -77.12
C ALA A 347 37.02 3.31 -75.94
N PHE A 348 36.34 2.16 -76.16
CA PHE A 348 35.72 1.39 -75.09
C PHE A 348 36.79 0.79 -74.18
N ALA A 349 37.76 0.05 -74.74
CA ALA A 349 38.80 -0.63 -73.97
C ALA A 349 39.66 0.33 -73.13
N LEU A 350 39.98 1.52 -73.64
CA LEU A 350 40.72 2.58 -72.93
C LEU A 350 40.03 3.07 -71.64
N LEU A 351 38.72 2.90 -71.50
CA LEU A 351 37.93 3.38 -70.36
C LEU A 351 37.29 2.25 -69.53
N THR A 352 37.56 0.97 -69.84
CA THR A 352 37.04 -0.16 -69.04
C THR A 352 38.03 -1.28 -68.80
N ASP A 353 38.83 -1.65 -69.81
CA ASP A 353 39.52 -2.95 -69.87
C ASP A 353 41.06 -2.82 -69.83
N ASN A 354 41.61 -1.68 -70.25
CA ASN A 354 43.04 -1.43 -70.28
C ASN A 354 43.56 -0.95 -68.91
N ASP A 355 44.61 -1.58 -68.41
CA ASP A 355 45.30 -1.18 -67.17
C ASP A 355 45.92 0.22 -67.29
N VAL A 356 45.65 1.08 -66.31
CA VAL A 356 46.20 2.45 -66.26
C VAL A 356 47.50 2.45 -65.47
N THR A 357 48.51 3.16 -65.97
CA THR A 357 49.72 3.51 -65.20
C THR A 357 49.71 5.01 -64.90
N ILE A 358 49.76 5.36 -63.62
CA ILE A 358 49.95 6.74 -63.16
C ILE A 358 51.46 7.06 -63.25
N ASP A 359 51.86 8.02 -64.08
CA ASP A 359 53.26 8.52 -64.13
C ASP A 359 53.32 9.95 -63.58
N SER A 360 54.19 10.18 -62.59
CA SER A 360 54.67 11.48 -62.12
C SER A 360 54.88 12.54 -63.21
N LYS A 361 55.36 12.14 -64.41
CA LYS A 361 55.58 13.02 -65.57
C LYS A 361 54.30 13.60 -66.17
N ALA A 362 53.13 13.12 -65.75
CA ALA A 362 51.85 13.70 -66.13
C ALA A 362 51.61 15.07 -65.48
N LEU A 363 52.20 15.38 -64.32
CA LEU A 363 52.07 16.68 -63.63
C LEU A 363 52.58 17.86 -64.51
N SER A 364 52.19 19.11 -64.21
CA SER A 364 52.80 20.30 -64.83
C SER A 364 54.24 20.54 -64.36
N PHE A 365 54.99 21.42 -65.01
CA PHE A 365 56.38 21.70 -64.62
C PHE A 365 56.51 22.27 -63.20
N GLU A 366 55.55 23.10 -62.76
CA GLU A 366 55.50 23.63 -61.39
C GLU A 366 55.20 22.52 -60.37
N GLU A 367 54.19 21.68 -60.63
CA GLU A 367 53.83 20.54 -59.78
C GLU A 367 54.92 19.45 -59.74
N GLN A 368 55.64 19.23 -60.85
CA GLN A 368 56.78 18.29 -60.89
C GLN A 368 57.93 18.78 -60.00
N GLY A 369 58.22 20.09 -59.98
CA GLY A 369 59.21 20.67 -59.09
C GLY A 369 58.82 20.54 -57.61
N LEU A 370 57.57 20.89 -57.28
CA LEU A 370 57.05 20.88 -55.90
C LEU A 370 56.81 19.46 -55.35
N PHE A 371 56.33 18.53 -56.17
CA PHE A 371 55.72 17.26 -55.72
C PHE A 371 56.17 16.01 -56.49
N GLY A 372 56.96 16.12 -57.56
CA GLY A 372 57.30 15.00 -58.45
C GLY A 372 58.01 13.81 -57.77
N ALA A 373 58.68 14.05 -56.63
CA ALA A 373 59.33 13.02 -55.82
C ALA A 373 58.42 12.38 -54.74
N LEU A 374 57.14 12.75 -54.68
CA LEU A 374 56.13 12.24 -53.74
C LEU A 374 55.06 11.38 -54.43
N VAL A 375 54.92 11.52 -55.75
CA VAL A 375 54.17 10.56 -56.59
C VAL A 375 55.04 9.32 -56.78
N ASP A 376 55.01 8.47 -55.76
CA ASP A 376 55.68 7.16 -55.77
C ASP A 376 55.24 6.38 -57.02
N GLY A 377 56.21 5.79 -57.74
CA GLY A 377 56.01 5.20 -59.07
C GLY A 377 55.25 3.88 -59.07
N LYS A 378 54.03 3.87 -58.52
CA LYS A 378 53.13 2.73 -58.38
C LYS A 378 52.73 2.20 -59.75
N LYS A 379 53.50 1.22 -60.25
CA LYS A 379 53.08 0.28 -61.31
C LYS A 379 52.00 -0.69 -60.78
N GLN A 380 50.91 -0.14 -60.25
CA GLN A 380 49.69 -0.87 -59.96
C GLN A 380 48.78 -0.74 -61.17
N ALA A 381 48.49 -1.88 -61.80
CA ALA A 381 47.44 -1.99 -62.81
C ALA A 381 46.09 -1.73 -62.13
N GLN A 382 45.64 -0.48 -62.16
CA GLN A 382 44.28 -0.10 -61.75
C GLN A 382 43.39 0.04 -62.98
N LYS A 383 42.14 -0.39 -62.84
CA LYS A 383 41.14 -0.20 -63.89
C LYS A 383 40.68 1.25 -63.96
N PRO A 384 40.25 1.77 -65.12
CA PRO A 384 39.82 3.16 -65.26
C PRO A 384 38.67 3.60 -64.33
N ASN A 385 37.89 2.66 -63.76
CA ASN A 385 36.85 2.96 -62.76
C ASN A 385 37.37 2.97 -61.31
N GLU A 386 38.42 2.22 -61.00
CA GLU A 386 39.09 2.23 -59.69
C GLU A 386 39.86 3.55 -59.52
N LEU A 387 40.53 3.98 -60.60
CA LEU A 387 41.22 5.27 -60.73
C LEU A 387 40.36 6.45 -60.23
N LEU A 388 39.10 6.54 -60.68
CA LEU A 388 38.17 7.63 -60.36
C LEU A 388 37.61 7.53 -58.93
N ASN A 389 37.40 6.33 -58.39
CA ASN A 389 36.87 6.14 -57.04
C ASN A 389 37.89 6.56 -55.95
N ASP A 390 39.17 6.25 -56.16
CA ASP A 390 40.25 6.65 -55.25
C ASP A 390 40.38 8.19 -55.11
N MET A 391 39.99 8.94 -56.14
CA MET A 391 40.21 10.40 -56.21
C MET A 391 39.36 11.18 -55.18
N ASP A 392 38.16 10.70 -54.84
CA ASP A 392 37.34 11.26 -53.74
C ASP A 392 38.00 11.06 -52.37
N ALA A 393 38.61 9.89 -52.13
CA ALA A 393 39.34 9.62 -50.89
C ALA A 393 40.59 10.51 -50.75
N LEU A 394 41.33 10.71 -51.86
CA LEU A 394 42.49 11.61 -51.92
C LEU A 394 42.08 13.08 -51.71
N PHE A 395 40.99 13.52 -52.36
CA PHE A 395 40.39 14.85 -52.16
C PHE A 395 40.03 15.09 -50.69
N ARG A 396 39.24 14.21 -50.06
CA ARG A 396 38.82 14.37 -48.66
C ARG A 396 39.99 14.38 -47.68
N THR A 397 40.97 13.48 -47.88
CA THR A 397 42.17 13.39 -47.03
C THR A 397 42.97 14.70 -47.08
N THR A 398 43.12 15.25 -48.29
CA THR A 398 43.85 16.51 -48.52
C THR A 398 43.08 17.70 -47.98
N ASN A 399 41.82 17.87 -48.37
CA ASN A 399 40.96 19.00 -47.99
C ASN A 399 40.86 19.13 -46.46
N THR A 400 40.47 18.05 -45.77
CA THR A 400 40.33 18.04 -44.29
C THR A 400 41.66 18.38 -43.60
N THR A 401 42.77 17.82 -44.09
CA THR A 401 44.08 18.00 -43.43
C THR A 401 44.71 19.36 -43.71
N MET A 402 44.47 19.95 -44.89
CA MET A 402 44.90 21.32 -45.17
C MET A 402 44.03 22.34 -44.41
N ALA A 403 42.72 22.12 -44.32
CA ALA A 403 41.82 22.91 -43.48
C ALA A 403 42.26 22.90 -42.01
N ASP A 404 42.52 21.72 -41.43
CA ASP A 404 42.99 21.58 -40.04
C ASP A 404 44.29 22.35 -39.79
N ILE A 405 45.25 22.29 -40.71
CA ILE A 405 46.56 22.94 -40.55
C ILE A 405 46.45 24.46 -40.73
N MET A 406 45.63 24.95 -41.67
CA MET A 406 45.36 26.38 -41.83
C MET A 406 44.59 26.94 -40.62
N ALA A 407 43.55 26.26 -40.15
CA ALA A 407 42.80 26.64 -38.97
C ALA A 407 43.66 26.64 -37.69
N ALA A 408 44.64 25.73 -37.57
CA ALA A 408 45.59 25.73 -36.47
C ALA A 408 46.62 26.88 -36.56
N PHE A 409 47.05 27.28 -37.76
CA PHE A 409 47.87 28.49 -37.95
C PHE A 409 47.08 29.75 -37.52
N GLU A 410 45.87 29.93 -38.03
CA GLU A 410 45.01 31.08 -37.70
C GLU A 410 44.62 31.10 -36.22
N GLY A 411 44.22 29.95 -35.68
CA GLY A 411 43.88 29.76 -34.27
C GLY A 411 45.06 30.00 -33.34
N SER A 412 46.25 29.50 -33.65
CA SER A 412 47.46 29.76 -32.85
C SER A 412 47.88 31.23 -32.92
N ALA A 413 47.68 31.91 -34.06
CA ALA A 413 47.96 33.34 -34.21
C ALA A 413 46.95 34.22 -33.43
N LYS A 414 45.66 33.84 -33.44
CA LYS A 414 44.61 34.50 -32.63
C LYS A 414 44.88 34.31 -31.14
N ASN A 415 45.04 33.07 -30.70
CA ASN A 415 45.30 32.74 -29.30
C ASN A 415 46.57 33.44 -28.78
N LYS A 416 47.62 33.56 -29.61
CA LYS A 416 48.81 34.37 -29.28
C LYS A 416 48.44 35.80 -28.91
N ALA A 417 47.68 36.50 -29.76
CA ALA A 417 47.32 37.90 -29.53
C ALA A 417 46.42 38.07 -28.29
N GLU A 418 45.53 37.10 -28.03
CA GLU A 418 44.68 37.08 -26.84
C GLU A 418 45.51 36.84 -25.57
N ILE A 419 46.44 35.88 -25.59
CA ILE A 419 47.38 35.61 -24.49
C ILE A 419 48.28 36.83 -24.22
N GLU A 420 48.88 37.45 -25.24
CA GLU A 420 49.71 38.65 -25.10
C GLU A 420 48.91 39.83 -24.51
N SER A 421 47.63 39.97 -24.90
CA SER A 421 46.70 40.94 -24.30
C SER A 421 46.39 40.64 -22.82
N VAL A 422 46.14 39.37 -22.46
CA VAL A 422 45.89 38.97 -21.07
C VAL A 422 47.14 39.15 -20.20
N PHE A 423 48.35 38.87 -20.72
CA PHE A 423 49.60 39.18 -20.03
C PHE A 423 49.74 40.68 -19.74
N GLY A 424 49.48 41.57 -20.72
CA GLY A 424 49.48 43.02 -20.49
C GLY A 424 48.44 43.49 -19.45
N GLN A 425 47.29 42.81 -19.38
CA GLN A 425 46.29 43.04 -18.33
C GLN A 425 46.76 42.52 -16.97
N VAL A 426 47.51 41.42 -16.90
CA VAL A 426 48.14 40.93 -15.66
C VAL A 426 49.24 41.88 -15.17
N GLU A 427 50.04 42.48 -16.06
CA GLU A 427 51.00 43.55 -15.66
C GLU A 427 50.27 44.77 -15.08
N THR A 428 49.16 45.19 -15.70
CA THR A 428 48.29 46.26 -15.16
C THR A 428 47.76 45.89 -13.77
N LEU A 429 47.34 44.64 -13.59
CA LEU A 429 46.86 44.15 -12.30
C LEU A 429 47.96 44.01 -11.23
N LYS A 430 49.24 43.87 -11.58
CA LYS A 430 50.34 43.93 -10.60
C LYS A 430 50.41 45.30 -9.91
N ALA A 431 50.22 46.38 -10.68
CA ALA A 431 50.14 47.73 -10.13
C ALA A 431 48.92 47.87 -9.19
N ASN A 432 47.72 47.52 -9.67
CA ASN A 432 46.48 47.60 -8.89
C ASN A 432 46.50 46.73 -7.62
N LEU A 433 47.20 45.58 -7.66
CA LEU A 433 47.41 44.70 -6.50
C LEU A 433 48.38 45.32 -5.47
N THR A 434 49.40 46.06 -5.95
CA THR A 434 50.30 46.83 -5.09
C THR A 434 49.57 48.02 -4.45
N GLU A 435 48.72 48.72 -5.21
CA GLU A 435 47.85 49.80 -4.68
C GLU A 435 46.86 49.30 -3.61
N ALA A 436 46.37 48.05 -3.74
CA ALA A 436 45.56 47.40 -2.71
C ALA A 436 46.36 47.00 -1.44
N GLY A 437 47.68 47.21 -1.42
CA GLY A 437 48.56 46.83 -0.31
C GLY A 437 48.80 45.33 -0.21
N LEU A 438 48.85 44.63 -1.35
CA LEU A 438 49.19 43.21 -1.47
C LEU A 438 50.52 43.05 -2.24
N SER A 439 51.06 41.83 -2.28
CA SER A 439 52.26 41.48 -3.05
C SER A 439 51.96 40.44 -4.12
N PHE A 440 52.54 40.60 -5.31
CA PHE A 440 52.43 39.62 -6.40
C PHE A 440 53.18 38.31 -6.12
N ALA A 441 53.99 38.23 -5.06
CA ALA A 441 54.80 37.06 -4.72
C ALA A 441 54.00 35.74 -4.62
N ALA A 442 52.74 35.78 -4.14
CA ALA A 442 51.86 34.61 -4.07
C ALA A 442 51.37 34.11 -5.45
N TYR A 443 51.54 34.91 -6.50
CA TYR A 443 51.10 34.67 -7.87
C TYR A 443 52.27 34.41 -8.83
N GLN A 444 53.48 34.85 -8.46
CA GLN A 444 54.71 34.72 -9.25
C GLN A 444 54.97 33.29 -9.76
N PRO A 445 54.85 32.20 -8.97
CA PRO A 445 55.14 30.84 -9.47
C PRO A 445 54.16 30.37 -10.57
N VAL A 446 52.93 30.88 -10.57
CA VAL A 446 51.94 30.59 -11.62
C VAL A 446 52.25 31.43 -12.86
N TYR A 447 52.61 32.70 -12.67
CA TYR A 447 53.02 33.60 -13.74
C TYR A 447 54.27 33.10 -14.49
N ASP A 448 55.34 32.72 -13.77
CA ASP A 448 56.60 32.25 -14.36
C ASP A 448 56.40 30.96 -15.16
N ARG A 449 55.55 30.06 -14.66
CA ARG A 449 55.09 28.89 -15.41
C ARG A 449 54.35 29.30 -16.68
N LEU A 450 53.41 30.24 -16.61
CA LEU A 450 52.67 30.68 -17.80
C LEU A 450 53.56 31.39 -18.82
N VAL A 451 54.60 32.11 -18.40
CA VAL A 451 55.62 32.65 -19.32
C VAL A 451 56.34 31.49 -20.04
N THR A 452 56.74 30.46 -19.29
CA THR A 452 57.40 29.25 -19.82
C THR A 452 56.50 28.48 -20.80
N ASP A 453 55.26 28.20 -20.41
CA ASP A 453 54.27 27.48 -21.22
C ASP A 453 53.88 28.31 -22.48
N LYS A 454 53.85 29.64 -22.37
CA LYS A 454 53.66 30.59 -23.50
C LYS A 454 54.85 30.55 -24.47
N ASP A 455 56.08 30.69 -23.97
CA ASP A 455 57.28 30.64 -24.81
C ASP A 455 57.45 29.26 -25.48
N ALA A 456 57.01 28.18 -24.82
CA ALA A 456 57.01 26.83 -25.38
C ALA A 456 56.10 26.67 -26.61
N PHE A 457 54.85 27.19 -26.59
CA PHE A 457 54.00 27.12 -27.80
C PHE A 457 54.49 28.07 -28.90
N LEU A 458 55.02 29.24 -28.55
CA LEU A 458 55.61 30.18 -29.51
C LEU A 458 56.84 29.61 -30.22
N ALA A 459 57.65 28.80 -29.52
CA ALA A 459 58.79 28.12 -30.11
C ALA A 459 58.42 27.09 -31.20
N ILE A 460 57.19 26.56 -31.17
CA ILE A 460 56.69 25.58 -32.15
C ILE A 460 55.62 26.13 -33.11
N SER A 461 55.06 27.33 -32.91
CA SER A 461 53.93 27.83 -33.73
C SER A 461 54.23 28.00 -35.22
N GLY A 462 55.52 28.10 -35.60
CA GLY A 462 55.97 28.10 -37.00
C GLY A 462 56.35 26.73 -37.58
N SER A 463 56.39 25.66 -36.78
CA SER A 463 56.87 24.33 -37.19
C SER A 463 55.93 23.16 -36.86
N ASP A 464 55.18 23.22 -35.76
CA ASP A 464 54.08 22.28 -35.46
C ASP A 464 52.85 23.09 -35.00
N PRO A 465 52.23 23.88 -35.91
CA PRO A 465 51.05 24.69 -35.60
C PRO A 465 49.89 23.88 -35.01
N LEU A 466 49.74 22.60 -35.37
CA LEU A 466 48.72 21.73 -34.78
C LEU A 466 48.94 21.55 -33.27
N GLN A 467 50.17 21.22 -32.85
CA GLN A 467 50.50 21.12 -31.43
C GLN A 467 50.51 22.50 -30.74
N ALA A 468 50.96 23.55 -31.43
CA ALA A 468 50.98 24.92 -30.90
C ALA A 468 49.57 25.43 -30.55
N PHE A 469 48.57 25.11 -31.37
CA PHE A 469 47.19 25.51 -31.14
C PHE A 469 46.63 24.91 -29.84
N GLU A 470 46.79 23.60 -29.60
CA GLU A 470 46.30 22.97 -28.36
C GLU A 470 47.04 23.45 -27.10
N LEU A 471 48.36 23.67 -27.19
CA LEU A 471 49.11 24.29 -26.09
C LEU A 471 48.61 25.73 -25.81
N SER A 472 48.38 26.54 -26.84
CA SER A 472 47.93 27.92 -26.67
C SER A 472 46.56 28.02 -25.99
N LYS A 473 45.60 27.12 -26.27
CA LYS A 473 44.31 27.05 -25.55
C LYS A 473 44.50 26.84 -24.04
N THR A 474 45.46 25.99 -23.68
CA THR A 474 45.77 25.66 -22.28
C THR A 474 46.38 26.87 -21.57
N VAL A 475 47.27 27.60 -22.26
CA VAL A 475 47.89 28.83 -21.74
C VAL A 475 46.86 29.95 -21.57
N ASP A 476 45.98 30.19 -22.56
CA ASP A 476 44.95 31.24 -22.48
C ASP A 476 44.02 31.03 -21.28
N ALA A 477 43.43 29.83 -21.15
CA ALA A 477 42.53 29.51 -20.05
C ALA A 477 43.19 29.72 -18.67
N ALA A 478 44.47 29.37 -18.53
CA ALA A 478 45.21 29.54 -17.29
C ALA A 478 45.66 31.01 -17.04
N CYS A 479 45.96 31.78 -18.10
CA CYS A 479 46.17 33.22 -18.02
C CYS A 479 44.91 33.97 -17.58
N LEU A 480 43.73 33.60 -18.11
CA LEU A 480 42.43 34.14 -17.69
C LEU A 480 42.12 33.78 -16.23
N ALA A 481 42.41 32.55 -15.80
CA ALA A 481 42.26 32.13 -14.41
C ALA A 481 43.18 32.92 -13.46
N LEU A 482 44.44 33.16 -13.85
CA LEU A 482 45.37 34.01 -13.08
C LEU A 482 44.86 35.44 -12.95
N LYS A 483 44.45 36.07 -14.07
CA LYS A 483 43.83 37.40 -14.11
C LYS A 483 42.63 37.49 -13.15
N ALA A 484 41.72 36.51 -13.20
CA ALA A 484 40.54 36.46 -12.34
C ALA A 484 40.92 36.36 -10.84
N LYS A 485 41.85 35.45 -10.50
CA LYS A 485 42.31 35.27 -9.10
C LYS A 485 42.98 36.52 -8.53
N ILE A 486 43.68 37.29 -9.35
CA ILE A 486 44.28 38.58 -8.95
C ILE A 486 43.19 39.63 -8.71
N GLY A 487 42.19 39.74 -9.59
CA GLY A 487 41.05 40.64 -9.41
C GLY A 487 40.27 40.35 -8.11
N MET A 488 39.95 39.08 -7.87
CA MET A 488 39.29 38.64 -6.63
C MET A 488 40.08 39.02 -5.37
N ALA A 489 41.41 38.96 -5.41
CA ALA A 489 42.25 39.34 -4.27
C ALA A 489 42.20 40.84 -3.98
N ILE A 490 42.25 41.67 -5.03
CA ILE A 490 42.13 43.13 -4.95
C ILE A 490 40.78 43.51 -4.34
N ASP A 491 39.68 42.93 -4.82
CA ASP A 491 38.34 43.31 -4.38
C ASP A 491 37.99 42.74 -2.99
N LEU A 492 38.46 41.54 -2.66
CA LEU A 492 38.39 41.01 -1.29
C LEU A 492 39.17 41.92 -0.32
N ARG A 493 40.39 42.35 -0.68
CA ARG A 493 41.20 43.26 0.15
C ARG A 493 40.53 44.62 0.37
N LYS A 494 39.88 45.18 -0.65
CA LYS A 494 39.04 46.39 -0.51
C LYS A 494 37.86 46.14 0.43
N SER A 495 37.19 44.99 0.30
CA SER A 495 36.01 44.65 1.11
C SER A 495 36.30 44.53 2.61
N LEU A 496 37.53 44.15 3.00
CA LEU A 496 37.94 44.12 4.42
C LEU A 496 37.87 45.50 5.10
N SER A 497 37.79 46.60 4.35
CA SER A 497 37.53 47.94 4.91
C SER A 497 36.09 48.16 5.40
N SER A 498 35.10 47.33 5.01
CA SER A 498 33.78 47.35 5.65
C SER A 498 33.79 46.60 6.98
N THR A 499 34.55 45.51 7.06
CA THR A 499 34.77 44.73 8.28
C THR A 499 35.49 45.57 9.35
N ASP A 500 36.53 46.31 8.96
CA ASP A 500 37.22 47.28 9.83
C ASP A 500 36.26 48.36 10.38
N LYS A 501 35.38 48.90 9.53
CA LYS A 501 34.33 49.85 9.96
C LYS A 501 33.31 49.21 10.91
N ALA A 502 32.95 47.94 10.73
CA ALA A 502 32.08 47.22 11.66
C ALA A 502 32.75 47.03 13.03
N ILE A 503 34.04 46.69 13.06
CA ILE A 503 34.85 46.59 14.28
C ILE A 503 35.03 47.95 14.96
N ALA A 504 35.16 49.04 14.21
CA ALA A 504 35.18 50.41 14.73
C ALA A 504 33.81 50.82 15.31
N ALA A 505 32.71 50.42 14.68
CA ALA A 505 31.35 50.62 15.20
C ALA A 505 31.12 49.82 16.50
N ALA A 506 31.53 48.54 16.54
CA ALA A 506 31.48 47.70 17.74
C ALA A 506 32.33 48.28 18.90
N THR A 507 33.55 48.75 18.60
CA THR A 507 34.39 49.48 19.56
C THR A 507 33.68 50.73 20.10
N SER A 508 32.99 51.46 19.22
CA SER A 508 32.22 52.65 19.59
C SER A 508 30.96 52.32 20.42
N ALA A 509 30.31 51.18 20.15
CA ALA A 509 29.17 50.69 20.92
C ALA A 509 29.57 50.30 22.35
N ILE A 510 30.70 49.61 22.53
CA ILE A 510 31.29 49.35 23.86
C ILE A 510 31.60 50.67 24.58
N GLY A 511 32.24 51.63 23.90
CA GLY A 511 32.53 52.95 24.46
C GLY A 511 31.28 53.71 24.89
N ALA A 512 30.23 53.72 24.06
CA ALA A 512 28.94 54.34 24.36
C ALA A 512 28.21 53.65 25.52
N ALA A 513 28.27 52.32 25.61
CA ALA A 513 27.68 51.56 26.71
C ALA A 513 28.42 51.81 28.04
N ARG A 514 29.77 51.82 28.01
CA ARG A 514 30.64 52.15 29.16
C ARG A 514 30.61 53.63 29.57
N ALA A 515 30.06 54.52 28.74
CA ALA A 515 29.82 55.92 29.06
C ALA A 515 28.47 56.16 29.78
N GLN A 516 27.55 55.19 29.76
CA GLN A 516 26.29 55.29 30.50
C GLN A 516 26.53 55.12 32.00
N SER A 517 25.88 55.95 32.81
CA SER A 517 25.91 55.84 34.27
C SER A 517 25.45 54.45 34.74
N ALA A 518 26.18 53.87 35.69
CA ALA A 518 25.80 52.60 36.30
C ALA A 518 24.56 52.81 37.18
N ASP A 519 23.40 52.32 36.70
CA ASP A 519 22.19 52.33 37.52
C ASP A 519 22.21 51.13 38.49
N TYR A 520 22.41 51.47 39.77
CA TYR A 520 22.44 50.56 40.90
C TYR A 520 21.10 50.48 41.65
N ALA A 521 19.96 50.78 41.01
CA ALA A 521 18.63 50.60 41.60
C ALA A 521 18.30 49.10 41.79
N TYR A 522 18.84 48.51 42.86
CA TYR A 522 18.48 47.19 43.35
C TYR A 522 17.13 47.26 44.09
N PRO A 523 16.19 46.31 43.90
CA PRO A 523 14.82 46.45 44.43
C PRO A 523 14.75 46.61 45.95
N ASP A 524 15.59 45.91 46.70
CA ASP A 524 15.65 45.98 48.17
C ASP A 524 16.48 47.18 48.68
N GLY A 525 16.69 48.19 47.83
CA GLY A 525 17.51 49.37 48.11
C GLY A 525 18.94 49.04 48.56
N GLY A 526 19.53 49.95 49.34
CA GLY A 526 20.95 49.94 49.70
C GLY A 526 21.82 50.65 48.66
N ALA A 527 23.13 50.69 48.92
CA ALA A 527 24.12 51.33 48.05
C ALA A 527 25.22 50.33 47.69
N PRO A 528 25.88 50.48 46.52
CA PRO A 528 27.12 49.77 46.22
C PRO A 528 28.24 50.23 47.17
N ALA A 529 29.35 49.48 47.20
CA ALA A 529 30.49 49.79 48.07
C ALA A 529 31.12 51.16 47.75
N ASN A 530 31.73 51.79 48.76
CA ASN A 530 32.49 53.05 48.59
C ASN A 530 33.59 52.86 47.53
N GLY A 531 33.54 53.64 46.45
CA GLY A 531 34.47 53.52 45.32
C GLY A 531 33.99 52.64 44.17
N ALA A 532 32.74 52.17 44.18
CA ALA A 532 32.13 51.49 43.03
C ALA A 532 32.10 52.38 41.76
N ALA A 533 32.14 51.74 40.60
CA ALA A 533 32.24 52.42 39.30
C ALA A 533 30.99 53.26 38.99
N THR A 534 31.18 54.52 38.58
CA THR A 534 30.08 55.44 38.26
C THR A 534 29.41 55.16 36.91
N THR A 535 30.05 54.37 36.04
CA THR A 535 29.53 53.94 34.73
C THR A 535 29.64 52.42 34.58
N TYR A 536 29.00 51.85 33.56
CA TYR A 536 29.05 50.40 33.35
C TYR A 536 30.45 49.91 32.96
N LEU A 537 30.87 48.80 33.55
CA LEU A 537 32.16 48.16 33.32
C LEU A 537 32.14 47.23 32.11
N PHE A 538 31.06 46.46 31.92
CA PHE A 538 30.97 45.39 30.92
C PHE A 538 32.23 44.52 30.89
N ASN A 539 32.54 43.83 32.00
CA ASN A 539 33.72 43.00 32.18
C ASN A 539 33.39 41.66 32.90
N GLU A 540 32.12 41.23 32.84
CA GLU A 540 31.67 39.98 33.45
C GLU A 540 32.24 38.77 32.67
N ALA A 541 32.91 37.86 33.37
CA ALA A 541 33.56 36.70 32.74
C ALA A 541 32.55 35.84 31.96
N GLY A 542 32.82 35.58 30.68
CA GLY A 542 31.87 34.88 29.80
C GLY A 542 30.68 35.74 29.33
N SER A 543 30.71 37.05 29.54
CA SER A 543 29.80 38.06 28.97
C SER A 543 30.51 39.43 28.85
N ASN A 544 31.79 39.41 28.46
CA ASN A 544 32.62 40.59 28.25
C ASN A 544 32.72 40.91 26.75
N PRO A 545 32.17 42.04 26.26
CA PRO A 545 32.21 42.37 24.84
C PRO A 545 33.62 42.74 24.33
N ASP A 546 34.61 42.97 25.20
CA ASP A 546 36.00 43.08 24.75
C ASP A 546 36.55 41.74 24.23
N ASP A 547 36.06 40.60 24.73
CA ASP A 547 36.47 39.27 24.27
C ASP A 547 36.00 39.04 22.82
N ASP A 548 34.72 39.37 22.55
CA ASP A 548 34.12 39.37 21.20
C ASP A 548 34.87 40.34 20.27
N LEU A 549 35.18 41.55 20.75
CA LEU A 549 35.91 42.55 19.98
C LEU A 549 37.38 42.16 19.68
N ALA A 550 38.03 41.43 20.58
CA ALA A 550 39.37 40.89 20.36
C ALA A 550 39.34 39.81 19.27
N ALA A 551 38.41 38.85 19.37
CA ALA A 551 38.22 37.81 18.36
C ALA A 551 37.90 38.40 16.97
N ALA A 552 37.10 39.47 16.90
CA ALA A 552 36.82 40.18 15.65
C ALA A 552 38.10 40.79 15.02
N LYS A 553 38.95 41.43 15.82
CA LYS A 553 40.21 42.05 15.38
C LYS A 553 41.23 41.01 14.92
N ASP A 554 41.36 39.91 15.66
CA ASP A 554 42.27 38.82 15.31
C ASP A 554 41.85 38.15 14.00
N GLN A 555 40.54 37.94 13.77
CA GLN A 555 40.05 37.38 12.51
C GLN A 555 40.15 38.35 11.32
N LEU A 556 40.02 39.67 11.53
CA LEU A 556 40.33 40.65 10.48
C LEU A 556 41.83 40.64 10.13
N SER A 557 42.71 40.57 11.14
CA SER A 557 44.16 40.46 10.95
C SER A 557 44.55 39.18 10.18
N ASN A 558 43.95 38.05 10.56
CA ASN A 558 44.06 36.76 9.87
C ASN A 558 43.58 36.86 8.41
N ALA A 559 42.40 37.45 8.16
CA ALA A 559 41.89 37.67 6.80
C ALA A 559 42.85 38.48 5.94
N ILE A 560 43.37 39.61 6.44
CA ILE A 560 44.34 40.45 5.72
C ILE A 560 45.61 39.64 5.36
N ALA A 561 46.14 38.84 6.28
CA ALA A 561 47.29 37.97 6.04
C ALA A 561 46.99 36.88 4.98
N LEU A 562 45.78 36.30 5.02
CA LEU A 562 45.35 35.27 4.07
C LEU A 562 45.16 35.81 2.63
N VAL A 563 44.66 37.05 2.44
CA VAL A 563 44.69 37.68 1.10
C VAL A 563 46.12 37.92 0.65
N GLY A 564 47.00 38.41 1.54
CA GLY A 564 48.43 38.60 1.26
C GLY A 564 49.14 37.32 0.80
N ALA A 565 48.71 36.16 1.31
CA ALA A 565 49.18 34.84 0.91
C ALA A 565 48.43 34.22 -0.30
N GLY A 566 47.47 34.93 -0.91
CA GLY A 566 46.67 34.44 -2.05
C GLY A 566 45.66 33.34 -1.70
N ARG A 567 45.34 33.16 -0.41
CA ARG A 567 44.42 32.14 0.16
C ARG A 567 43.01 32.72 0.31
N LEU A 568 42.39 33.03 -0.83
CA LEU A 568 41.21 33.91 -0.90
C LEU A 568 39.95 33.32 -0.24
N GLU A 569 39.71 32.02 -0.37
CA GLU A 569 38.57 31.33 0.24
C GLU A 569 38.66 31.38 1.78
N GLU A 570 39.85 31.06 2.32
CA GLU A 570 40.12 31.10 3.76
C GLU A 570 40.05 32.53 4.32
N SER A 571 40.55 33.52 3.57
CA SER A 571 40.35 34.94 3.92
C SER A 571 38.88 35.33 3.92
N THR A 572 38.06 34.75 3.05
CA THR A 572 36.62 35.06 2.99
C THR A 572 35.89 34.46 4.20
N ALA A 573 36.30 33.26 4.64
CA ALA A 573 35.83 32.67 5.89
C ALA A 573 36.26 33.48 7.13
N ALA A 574 37.53 33.88 7.21
CA ALA A 574 38.04 34.73 8.30
C ALA A 574 37.34 36.11 8.34
N LYS A 575 37.06 36.71 7.17
CA LYS A 575 36.23 37.93 7.06
C LYS A 575 34.86 37.73 7.69
N ALA A 576 34.16 36.65 7.35
CA ALA A 576 32.82 36.37 7.88
C ALA A 576 32.84 36.13 9.41
N GLN A 577 33.90 35.50 9.94
CA GLN A 577 34.08 35.34 11.39
C GLN A 577 34.33 36.68 12.09
N ALA A 578 35.15 37.57 11.51
CA ALA A 578 35.38 38.91 12.03
C ALA A 578 34.10 39.76 12.06
N GLU A 579 33.25 39.65 11.03
CA GLU A 579 31.96 40.35 10.96
C GLU A 579 30.92 39.76 11.92
N GLY A 580 30.93 38.45 12.17
CA GLY A 580 30.12 37.79 13.19
C GLY A 580 30.46 38.28 14.60
N HIS A 581 31.74 38.18 14.99
CA HIS A 581 32.20 38.63 16.32
C HIS A 581 31.99 40.14 16.55
N ALA A 582 32.10 40.97 15.50
CA ALA A 582 31.76 42.40 15.59
C ALA A 582 30.27 42.66 15.87
N ALA A 583 29.37 41.75 15.46
CA ALA A 583 27.94 41.82 15.79
C ALA A 583 27.63 41.23 17.19
N ASP A 584 28.35 40.18 17.59
CA ASP A 584 28.23 39.54 18.92
C ASP A 584 28.47 40.56 20.06
N VAL A 585 29.40 41.50 19.88
CA VAL A 585 29.64 42.64 20.79
C VAL A 585 28.33 43.34 21.22
N GLU A 586 27.45 43.67 20.28
CA GLU A 586 26.17 44.32 20.60
C GLU A 586 25.19 43.36 21.31
N ALA A 587 25.22 42.07 20.96
CA ALA A 587 24.39 41.06 21.61
C ALA A 587 24.83 40.84 23.07
N THR A 588 26.14 40.80 23.35
CA THR A 588 26.72 40.71 24.69
C THR A 588 26.35 41.92 25.55
N ILE A 589 26.42 43.15 25.01
CA ILE A 589 25.95 44.37 25.72
C ILE A 589 24.45 44.25 26.05
N LYS A 590 23.61 43.87 25.08
CA LYS A 590 22.15 43.72 25.26
C LYS A 590 21.81 42.62 26.27
N LYS A 591 22.56 41.50 26.28
CA LYS A 591 22.44 40.38 27.23
C LYS A 591 22.69 40.84 28.67
N VAL A 592 23.80 41.53 28.92
CA VAL A 592 24.18 42.03 30.26
C VAL A 592 23.14 43.02 30.81
N LEU A 593 22.69 43.99 29.98
CA LEU A 593 21.65 44.94 30.37
C LEU A 593 20.27 44.27 30.57
N SER A 594 19.95 43.22 29.80
CA SER A 594 18.71 42.45 29.99
C SER A 594 18.74 41.65 31.28
N ALA A 595 19.86 40.98 31.60
CA ALA A 595 20.03 40.22 32.83
C ALA A 595 19.87 41.11 34.08
N LYS A 596 20.39 42.35 34.04
CA LYS A 596 20.13 43.35 35.07
C LYS A 596 18.63 43.61 35.28
N SER A 597 17.87 43.82 34.19
CA SER A 597 16.41 44.00 34.27
C SER A 597 15.70 42.74 34.81
N THR A 598 16.22 41.55 34.51
CA THR A 598 15.73 40.29 35.09
C THR A 598 15.95 40.24 36.60
N VAL A 599 17.12 40.60 37.13
CA VAL A 599 17.35 40.69 38.60
C VAL A 599 16.37 41.68 39.24
N GLN A 600 16.18 42.86 38.62
CA GLN A 600 15.26 43.88 39.12
C GLN A 600 13.78 43.42 39.18
N LYS A 601 13.40 42.40 38.37
CA LYS A 601 12.06 41.79 38.37
C LYS A 601 11.96 40.56 39.28
N LEU A 602 12.99 39.71 39.31
CA LEU A 602 12.97 38.46 40.06
C LEU A 602 13.08 38.69 41.57
N VAL A 603 13.91 39.61 42.04
CA VAL A 603 14.15 39.79 43.50
C VAL A 603 12.86 40.05 44.30
N PRO A 604 11.94 40.95 43.90
CA PRO A 604 10.64 41.10 44.57
C PRO A 604 9.76 39.84 44.51
N ALA A 605 9.82 39.09 43.41
CA ALA A 605 9.07 37.84 43.27
C ALA A 605 9.65 36.71 44.16
N VAL A 606 10.97 36.66 44.32
CA VAL A 606 11.67 35.74 45.23
C VAL A 606 11.28 36.03 46.68
N HIS A 607 11.25 37.30 47.12
CA HIS A 607 10.75 37.65 48.46
C HIS A 607 9.30 37.22 48.65
N ALA A 608 8.40 37.55 47.70
CA ALA A 608 7.00 37.16 47.76
C ALA A 608 6.76 35.63 47.65
N ALA A 609 7.72 34.86 47.17
CA ALA A 609 7.72 33.39 47.19
C ALA A 609 8.29 32.84 48.51
N LEU A 610 9.34 33.46 49.05
CA LEU A 610 9.91 33.14 50.36
C LEU A 610 8.89 33.38 51.48
N ASP A 611 8.18 34.50 51.49
CA ASP A 611 7.13 34.81 52.47
C ASP A 611 6.02 33.74 52.48
N LYS A 612 5.67 33.20 51.30
CA LYS A 612 4.72 32.08 51.18
C LYS A 612 5.30 30.79 51.73
N LEU A 613 6.55 30.46 51.39
CA LEU A 613 7.24 29.29 51.95
C LEU A 613 7.32 29.36 53.49
N VAL A 614 7.63 30.54 54.04
CA VAL A 614 7.64 30.81 55.49
C VAL A 614 6.25 30.60 56.12
N ALA A 615 5.17 30.99 55.44
CA ALA A 615 3.80 30.79 55.90
C ALA A 615 3.29 29.34 55.74
N GLU A 616 3.81 28.59 54.76
CA GLU A 616 3.39 27.22 54.43
C GLU A 616 4.12 26.16 55.29
N ILE A 617 5.37 26.40 55.69
CA ILE A 617 6.17 25.50 56.54
C ILE A 617 5.45 25.11 57.86
N PRO A 618 4.84 26.05 58.63
CA PRO A 618 4.07 25.71 59.82
C PRO A 618 2.89 24.75 59.55
N GLY A 619 2.26 24.83 58.38
CA GLY A 619 1.22 23.88 57.96
C GLY A 619 1.78 22.49 57.69
N GLY A 620 2.97 22.40 57.09
CA GLY A 620 3.73 21.15 56.95
C GLY A 620 4.11 20.52 58.29
N ASP A 621 4.61 21.33 59.24
CA ASP A 621 4.92 20.88 60.60
C ASP A 621 3.69 20.39 61.36
N GLN A 622 2.56 21.12 61.27
CA GLN A 622 1.30 20.70 61.89
C GLN A 622 0.78 19.40 61.28
N ALA A 623 0.90 19.21 59.96
CA ALA A 623 0.48 17.98 59.29
C ALA A 623 1.35 16.78 59.71
N LEU A 624 2.67 16.96 59.82
CA LEU A 624 3.57 15.94 60.39
C LEU A 624 3.25 15.63 61.86
N ALA A 625 3.04 16.65 62.70
CA ALA A 625 2.78 16.49 64.14
C ALA A 625 1.39 15.93 64.46
N SER A 626 0.41 16.12 63.57
CA SER A 626 -0.93 15.52 63.67
C SER A 626 -0.93 14.00 63.51
N LEU A 627 0.18 13.43 63.04
CA LEU A 627 0.40 12.00 62.90
C LEU A 627 1.46 11.55 63.89
N ASN A 628 1.13 10.50 64.65
CA ASN A 628 2.06 9.89 65.60
C ASN A 628 3.40 9.60 64.89
N ALA A 629 4.54 9.98 65.49
CA ALA A 629 5.86 9.85 64.85
C ALA A 629 6.19 8.43 64.37
N SER A 630 5.55 7.40 64.96
CA SER A 630 5.68 6.00 64.55
C SER A 630 4.82 5.58 63.33
N PHE A 631 3.95 6.46 62.82
CA PHE A 631 3.08 6.23 61.66
C PHE A 631 3.80 6.51 60.33
N LEU A 632 4.52 7.64 60.27
CA LEU A 632 5.18 8.12 59.05
C LEU A 632 6.12 7.07 58.43
N PRO A 633 7.00 6.35 59.18
CA PRO A 633 7.92 5.38 58.59
C PRO A 633 7.29 4.16 57.90
N LYS A 634 5.97 3.93 58.06
CA LYS A 634 5.24 2.87 57.35
C LYS A 634 4.39 3.37 56.17
N ASN A 635 3.94 4.62 56.19
CA ASN A 635 2.94 5.13 55.24
C ASN A 635 3.46 6.29 54.36
N PHE A 636 4.48 7.03 54.84
CA PHE A 636 5.06 8.20 54.18
C PHE A 636 6.41 8.59 54.81
N ASP A 637 7.43 7.79 54.56
CA ASP A 637 8.78 7.88 55.15
C ASP A 637 9.55 9.15 54.75
N THR A 638 9.34 9.63 53.52
CA THR A 638 10.03 10.77 52.91
C THR A 638 9.58 12.14 53.43
N ALA A 639 8.36 12.27 53.97
CA ALA A 639 7.77 13.55 54.33
C ALA A 639 8.58 14.42 55.32
N PRO A 640 9.21 13.87 56.39
CA PRO A 640 10.09 14.63 57.27
C PRO A 640 11.31 15.21 56.54
N GLY A 641 11.83 14.50 55.53
CA GLY A 641 12.93 14.96 54.68
C GLY A 641 12.51 16.16 53.83
N THR A 642 11.32 16.13 53.23
CA THR A 642 10.77 17.23 52.43
C THR A 642 10.59 18.51 53.25
N ILE A 643 10.01 18.42 54.45
CA ILE A 643 9.83 19.59 55.33
C ILE A 643 11.18 20.08 55.89
N ALA A 644 12.13 19.20 56.16
CA ALA A 644 13.49 19.58 56.55
C ALA A 644 14.24 20.32 55.42
N HIS A 645 14.09 19.88 54.16
CA HIS A 645 14.66 20.55 53.00
C HIS A 645 14.05 21.94 52.78
N ALA A 646 12.73 22.07 52.88
CA ALA A 646 12.05 23.36 52.79
C ALA A 646 12.57 24.39 53.81
N LYS A 647 12.87 23.94 55.04
CA LYS A 647 13.51 24.76 56.09
C LYS A 647 14.98 25.10 55.81
N GLN A 648 15.72 24.21 55.16
CA GLN A 648 17.07 24.49 54.69
C GLN A 648 17.07 25.58 53.61
N VAL A 649 16.16 25.48 52.62
CA VAL A 649 15.97 26.51 51.59
C VAL A 649 15.57 27.84 52.22
N GLN A 650 14.54 27.87 53.07
CA GLN A 650 14.12 29.07 53.82
C GLN A 650 15.31 29.77 54.52
N THR A 651 16.20 28.99 55.14
CA THR A 651 17.38 29.52 55.86
C THR A 651 18.44 30.03 54.88
N ALA A 652 18.74 29.26 53.83
CA ALA A 652 19.79 29.55 52.85
C ALA A 652 19.47 30.74 51.94
N THR A 653 18.20 30.93 51.56
CA THR A 653 17.75 32.01 50.66
C THR A 653 18.25 33.38 51.09
N SER A 654 18.31 33.65 52.40
CA SER A 654 18.81 34.93 52.95
C SER A 654 20.25 35.23 52.52
N GLY A 655 21.14 34.23 52.57
CA GLY A 655 22.53 34.34 52.12
C GLY A 655 22.67 34.32 50.60
N GLN A 656 21.85 33.53 49.90
CA GLN A 656 21.84 33.49 48.43
C GLN A 656 21.39 34.84 47.84
N LEU A 657 20.35 35.48 48.40
CA LEU A 657 19.92 36.83 48.02
C LEU A 657 20.97 37.90 48.32
N ALA A 658 21.70 37.78 49.44
CA ALA A 658 22.84 38.67 49.70
C ALA A 658 23.94 38.53 48.63
N ALA A 659 24.17 37.32 48.11
CA ALA A 659 25.09 37.09 47.00
C ALA A 659 24.56 37.62 45.65
N VAL A 660 23.25 37.53 45.36
CA VAL A 660 22.62 38.20 44.21
C VAL A 660 22.84 39.71 44.28
N LYS A 661 22.62 40.31 45.46
CA LYS A 661 22.81 41.75 45.71
C LYS A 661 24.26 42.19 45.56
N ALA A 662 25.20 41.41 46.06
CA ALA A 662 26.63 41.65 45.88
C ALA A 662 27.03 41.59 44.40
N ALA A 663 26.67 40.52 43.68
CA ALA A 663 26.94 40.37 42.26
C ALA A 663 26.32 41.51 41.41
N PHE A 664 25.13 41.99 41.76
CA PHE A 664 24.49 43.14 41.10
C PHE A 664 25.29 44.45 41.31
N PHE A 665 25.79 44.72 42.52
CA PHE A 665 26.64 45.89 42.79
C PHE A 665 28.07 45.75 42.19
N GLU A 666 28.56 44.52 42.02
CA GLU A 666 29.75 44.19 41.22
C GLU A 666 29.51 44.30 39.69
N GLN A 667 28.28 44.63 39.26
CA GLN A 667 27.82 44.66 37.86
C GLN A 667 27.88 43.31 37.11
N ARG A 668 27.96 42.20 37.85
CA ARG A 668 27.93 40.81 37.34
C ARG A 668 26.48 40.36 37.18
N PHE A 669 25.79 41.02 36.27
CA PHE A 669 24.34 40.93 36.13
C PHE A 669 23.86 39.59 35.60
N VAL A 670 24.65 38.88 34.78
CA VAL A 670 24.29 37.56 34.25
C VAL A 670 24.36 36.50 35.36
N ALA A 671 25.43 36.49 36.15
CA ALA A 671 25.56 35.61 37.32
C ALA A 671 24.50 35.92 38.40
N ALA A 672 24.21 37.21 38.64
CA ALA A 672 23.15 37.62 39.56
C ALA A 672 21.76 37.14 39.11
N ALA A 673 21.46 37.20 37.81
CA ALA A 673 20.20 36.72 37.25
C ALA A 673 20.06 35.19 37.37
N GLN A 674 21.11 34.44 37.02
CA GLN A 674 21.14 32.97 37.15
C GLN A 674 20.95 32.50 38.60
N LEU A 675 21.58 33.19 39.56
CA LEU A 675 21.41 32.88 40.98
C LEU A 675 20.00 33.22 41.48
N ALA A 676 19.42 34.36 41.07
CA ALA A 676 18.03 34.71 41.42
C ALA A 676 17.00 33.71 40.87
N ASP A 677 17.21 33.22 39.64
CA ASP A 677 16.39 32.18 39.01
C ASP A 677 16.51 30.83 39.75
N THR A 678 17.73 30.43 40.11
CA THR A 678 18.00 29.22 40.91
C THR A 678 17.27 29.27 42.26
N ILE A 679 17.36 30.39 42.99
CA ILE A 679 16.64 30.58 44.26
C ILE A 679 15.12 30.49 44.06
N THR A 680 14.60 31.01 42.93
CA THR A 680 13.16 30.92 42.60
C THR A 680 12.73 29.46 42.45
N GLY A 681 13.56 28.63 41.78
CA GLY A 681 13.34 27.20 41.64
C GLY A 681 13.39 26.44 42.98
N ASP A 682 14.42 26.66 43.79
CA ASP A 682 14.59 26.02 45.10
C ASP A 682 13.39 26.29 46.03
N ILE A 683 12.92 27.54 46.07
CA ILE A 683 11.74 27.94 46.85
C ILE A 683 10.48 27.27 46.32
N GLN A 684 10.23 27.33 45.00
CA GLN A 684 8.99 26.80 44.43
C GLN A 684 8.91 25.28 44.59
N GLY A 685 10.00 24.55 44.34
CA GLY A 685 10.07 23.10 44.59
C GLY A 685 9.86 22.74 46.06
N SER A 686 10.35 23.57 46.99
CA SER A 686 10.09 23.40 48.43
C SER A 686 8.61 23.58 48.77
N ARG A 687 7.94 24.58 48.20
CA ARG A 687 6.50 24.83 48.40
C ARG A 687 5.63 23.71 47.84
N ASP A 688 5.92 23.27 46.61
CA ASP A 688 5.20 22.16 45.99
C ASP A 688 5.42 20.85 46.75
N GLY A 689 6.61 20.64 47.33
CA GLY A 689 6.89 19.55 48.28
C GLY A 689 6.03 19.60 49.55
N ILE A 690 5.84 20.77 50.15
CA ILE A 690 4.94 20.94 51.32
C ILE A 690 3.49 20.63 50.93
N ILE A 691 3.03 21.11 49.78
CA ILE A 691 1.67 20.86 49.28
C ILE A 691 1.45 19.36 49.02
N ALA A 692 2.40 18.70 48.36
CA ALA A 692 2.35 17.25 48.14
C ALA A 692 2.30 16.46 49.46
N VAL A 693 3.04 16.90 50.49
CA VAL A 693 2.93 16.32 51.83
C VAL A 693 1.52 16.51 52.40
N GLN A 694 0.98 17.73 52.39
CA GLN A 694 -0.36 18.01 52.94
C GLN A 694 -1.46 17.19 52.24
N THR A 695 -1.45 17.11 50.91
CA THR A 695 -2.42 16.31 50.12
C THR A 695 -2.34 14.84 50.48
N ARG A 696 -1.14 14.24 50.49
CA ARG A 696 -0.97 12.82 50.82
C ARG A 696 -1.41 12.47 52.24
N LEU A 697 -1.33 13.41 53.18
CA LEU A 697 -1.83 13.21 54.54
C LEU A 697 -3.36 13.32 54.64
N GLN A 698 -4.02 14.09 53.78
CA GLN A 698 -5.48 14.05 53.63
C GLN A 698 -5.96 12.71 53.04
N GLU A 699 -5.28 12.20 52.00
CA GLU A 699 -5.55 10.88 51.41
C GLU A 699 -5.45 9.75 52.44
N LEU A 700 -4.35 9.70 53.20
CA LEU A 700 -4.17 8.70 54.27
C LEU A 700 -5.20 8.84 55.39
N GLY A 701 -5.66 10.07 55.67
CA GLY A 701 -6.78 10.33 56.58
C GLY A 701 -8.11 9.75 56.07
N ALA A 702 -8.40 9.91 54.78
CA ALA A 702 -9.60 9.37 54.14
C ALA A 702 -9.57 7.83 54.07
N LEU A 703 -8.46 7.23 53.64
CA LEU A 703 -8.26 5.77 53.59
C LEU A 703 -8.45 5.13 54.98
N ARG A 704 -7.95 5.77 56.03
CA ARG A 704 -8.16 5.35 57.43
C ARG A 704 -9.64 5.37 57.85
N GLN A 705 -10.42 6.35 57.39
CA GLN A 705 -11.85 6.41 57.66
C GLN A 705 -12.60 5.34 56.87
N HIS A 706 -12.28 5.17 55.58
CA HIS A 706 -12.86 4.14 54.71
C HIS A 706 -12.64 2.73 55.26
N ALA A 707 -11.39 2.32 55.51
CA ALA A 707 -11.06 0.99 56.02
C ALA A 707 -11.84 0.64 57.31
N LYS A 708 -11.97 1.60 58.24
CA LYS A 708 -12.74 1.42 59.48
C LYS A 708 -14.26 1.34 59.24
N ALA A 709 -14.80 2.20 58.38
CA ALA A 709 -16.22 2.21 58.03
C ALA A 709 -16.61 0.91 57.29
N GLN A 710 -15.82 0.50 56.30
CA GLN A 710 -16.06 -0.71 55.53
C GLN A 710 -15.85 -1.98 56.37
N THR A 711 -14.89 -2.01 57.30
CA THR A 711 -14.79 -3.11 58.29
C THR A 711 -16.05 -3.23 59.14
N ALA A 712 -16.61 -2.10 59.58
CA ALA A 712 -17.86 -2.09 60.35
C ALA A 712 -19.06 -2.54 59.50
N ALA A 713 -19.14 -2.12 58.24
CA ALA A 713 -20.14 -2.59 57.28
C ALA A 713 -20.03 -4.11 57.04
N ASN A 714 -18.83 -4.62 56.74
CA ASN A 714 -18.57 -6.06 56.56
C ASN A 714 -18.93 -6.88 57.80
N THR A 715 -18.78 -6.30 59.00
CA THR A 715 -19.21 -6.94 60.26
C THR A 715 -20.73 -7.04 60.35
N GLN A 716 -21.47 -6.03 59.89
CA GLN A 716 -22.94 -6.07 59.79
C GLN A 716 -23.40 -7.05 58.69
N THR A 717 -22.77 -7.02 57.51
CA THR A 717 -23.05 -7.95 56.41
C THR A 717 -22.80 -9.40 56.84
N SER A 718 -21.68 -9.68 57.52
CA SER A 718 -21.40 -11.02 58.05
C SER A 718 -22.48 -11.51 59.03
N ALA A 719 -22.96 -10.65 59.93
CA ALA A 719 -24.06 -10.99 60.84
C ALA A 719 -25.40 -11.19 60.09
N GLY A 720 -25.70 -10.36 59.10
CA GLY A 720 -26.89 -10.50 58.24
C GLY A 720 -26.89 -11.80 57.44
N LEU A 721 -25.76 -12.12 56.79
CA LEU A 721 -25.59 -13.37 56.03
C LEU A 721 -25.61 -14.60 56.93
N LYS A 722 -25.08 -14.54 58.15
CA LYS A 722 -25.25 -15.63 59.12
C LYS A 722 -26.73 -15.89 59.42
N GLY A 723 -27.53 -14.83 59.60
CA GLY A 723 -28.98 -14.94 59.76
C GLY A 723 -29.69 -15.47 58.51
N LYS A 724 -29.25 -15.04 57.31
CA LYS A 724 -29.76 -15.53 56.02
C LYS A 724 -29.51 -17.04 55.88
N ILE A 725 -28.26 -17.49 56.10
CA ILE A 725 -27.85 -18.90 56.10
C ILE A 725 -28.63 -19.70 57.14
N ASP A 726 -28.78 -19.21 58.38
CA ASP A 726 -29.55 -19.91 59.41
C ASP A 726 -31.02 -20.08 59.04
N SER A 727 -31.65 -19.06 58.43
CA SER A 727 -33.04 -19.13 57.96
C SER A 727 -33.23 -20.03 56.72
N LEU A 728 -32.16 -20.21 55.93
CA LEU A 728 -32.13 -20.98 54.70
C LEU A 728 -31.28 -22.25 54.81
N ALA A 729 -31.01 -22.73 56.04
CA ALA A 729 -30.10 -23.86 56.30
C ALA A 729 -30.60 -25.21 55.75
N PHE A 730 -31.83 -25.27 55.24
CA PHE A 730 -32.31 -26.39 54.42
C PHE A 730 -31.84 -26.29 52.97
N THR A 731 -31.79 -25.09 52.39
CA THR A 731 -31.53 -24.83 50.97
C THR A 731 -30.08 -24.46 50.64
N THR A 732 -29.30 -23.85 51.56
CA THR A 732 -27.90 -23.53 51.28
C THR A 732 -27.04 -24.80 51.14
N SER A 733 -26.05 -24.81 50.25
CA SER A 733 -25.13 -25.93 50.15
C SER A 733 -24.05 -25.90 51.24
N ALA A 734 -23.42 -27.05 51.47
CA ALA A 734 -22.24 -27.15 52.33
C ALA A 734 -21.02 -26.38 51.77
N GLN A 735 -21.03 -26.01 50.48
CA GLN A 735 -19.98 -25.18 49.87
C GLN A 735 -20.16 -23.71 50.29
N THR A 736 -21.37 -23.17 50.12
CA THR A 736 -21.74 -21.79 50.48
C THR A 736 -21.53 -21.51 51.97
N ASP A 737 -21.97 -22.43 52.83
CA ASP A 737 -21.68 -22.42 54.28
C ASP A 737 -20.15 -22.39 54.56
N GLY A 738 -19.37 -23.18 53.82
CA GLY A 738 -17.92 -23.29 53.97
C GLY A 738 -17.17 -22.04 53.50
N GLN A 739 -17.60 -21.43 52.39
CA GLN A 739 -17.10 -20.16 51.89
C GLN A 739 -17.36 -19.05 52.92
N PHE A 740 -18.58 -18.95 53.46
CA PHE A 740 -18.90 -18.01 54.54
C PHE A 740 -18.02 -18.22 55.78
N GLY A 741 -17.86 -19.48 56.22
CA GLY A 741 -17.03 -19.83 57.37
C GLY A 741 -15.55 -19.45 57.20
N ALA A 742 -15.02 -19.53 55.98
CA ALA A 742 -13.65 -19.15 55.66
C ALA A 742 -13.37 -17.63 55.74
N LEU A 743 -14.40 -16.78 55.66
CA LEU A 743 -14.24 -15.32 55.75
C LEU A 743 -14.13 -14.83 57.21
N ALA A 744 -14.66 -15.56 58.19
CA ALA A 744 -14.68 -15.12 59.59
C ALA A 744 -13.28 -14.88 60.21
N PRO A 745 -12.25 -15.73 59.99
CA PRO A 745 -10.88 -15.45 60.45
C PRO A 745 -10.26 -14.22 59.78
N ALA A 746 -10.56 -13.98 58.49
CA ALA A 746 -10.05 -12.83 57.75
C ALA A 746 -10.67 -11.52 58.26
N LEU A 747 -11.99 -11.49 58.47
CA LEU A 747 -12.68 -10.34 59.10
C LEU A 747 -12.15 -10.08 60.52
N ALA A 748 -11.95 -11.10 61.35
CA ALA A 748 -11.42 -10.94 62.70
C ALA A 748 -9.97 -10.42 62.71
N SER A 749 -9.12 -10.91 61.80
CA SER A 749 -7.76 -10.40 61.61
C SER A 749 -7.77 -8.93 61.16
N HIS A 750 -8.68 -8.57 60.25
CA HIS A 750 -8.78 -7.21 59.74
C HIS A 750 -9.34 -6.22 60.77
N GLN A 751 -10.35 -6.63 61.55
CA GLN A 751 -10.86 -5.88 62.72
C GLN A 751 -9.72 -5.55 63.71
N ALA A 752 -8.83 -6.49 63.98
CA ALA A 752 -7.67 -6.27 64.85
C ALA A 752 -6.67 -5.28 64.23
N ASP A 753 -6.39 -5.39 62.93
CA ASP A 753 -5.44 -4.52 62.22
C ASP A 753 -5.94 -3.07 62.11
N VAL A 754 -7.21 -2.84 61.75
CA VAL A 754 -7.79 -1.48 61.71
C VAL A 754 -8.00 -0.90 63.11
N ALA A 755 -7.97 -1.70 64.18
CA ALA A 755 -8.00 -1.22 65.56
C ALA A 755 -6.64 -0.66 66.02
N LEU A 756 -5.53 -1.00 65.34
CA LEU A 756 -4.20 -0.49 65.68
C LEU A 756 -4.11 1.04 65.50
N ALA A 757 -3.18 1.64 66.25
CA ALA A 757 -2.81 3.04 66.07
C ALA A 757 -1.92 3.29 64.85
N ILE A 758 -1.25 2.23 64.35
CA ILE A 758 -0.26 2.26 63.28
C ILE A 758 -0.51 1.08 62.34
N THR A 759 -1.18 1.36 61.23
CA THR A 759 -1.59 0.40 60.19
C THR A 759 -1.11 0.93 58.84
N ASP A 760 -0.99 0.07 57.83
CA ASP A 760 -0.90 0.48 56.43
C ASP A 760 -2.33 0.78 55.94
N TRP A 761 -2.74 2.05 55.96
CA TRP A 761 -4.13 2.39 55.61
C TRP A 761 -4.50 2.15 54.14
N PRO A 762 -3.60 2.34 53.15
CA PRO A 762 -3.83 1.86 51.78
C PRO A 762 -4.11 0.35 51.70
N ALA A 763 -3.27 -0.50 52.30
CA ALA A 763 -3.46 -1.95 52.25
C ALA A 763 -4.70 -2.39 53.04
N ALA A 764 -4.97 -1.75 54.19
CA ALA A 764 -6.16 -2.02 55.00
C ALA A 764 -7.46 -1.58 54.29
N ALA A 765 -7.46 -0.48 53.55
CA ALA A 765 -8.61 -0.08 52.74
C ALA A 765 -8.96 -1.15 51.70
N GLN A 766 -7.96 -1.61 50.93
CA GLN A 766 -8.16 -2.67 49.93
C GLN A 766 -8.67 -3.97 50.58
N ALA A 767 -8.08 -4.41 51.70
CA ALA A 767 -8.51 -5.61 52.41
C ALA A 767 -9.96 -5.52 52.94
N ALA A 768 -10.44 -4.32 53.26
CA ALA A 768 -11.84 -4.11 53.64
C ALA A 768 -12.77 -4.25 52.42
N ASP A 769 -12.39 -3.71 51.26
CA ASP A 769 -13.18 -3.81 50.02
C ASP A 769 -13.18 -5.24 49.45
N ASP A 770 -12.06 -5.96 49.53
CA ASP A 770 -11.94 -7.38 49.14
C ASP A 770 -12.87 -8.27 49.98
N LEU A 771 -12.91 -8.04 51.31
CA LEU A 771 -13.84 -8.71 52.22
C LEU A 771 -15.31 -8.38 51.90
N ALA A 772 -15.61 -7.13 51.51
CA ALA A 772 -16.96 -6.73 51.13
C ALA A 772 -17.44 -7.47 49.88
N HIS A 773 -16.57 -7.57 48.87
CA HIS A 773 -16.84 -8.33 47.65
C HIS A 773 -17.04 -9.82 47.94
N ALA A 774 -16.20 -10.43 48.78
CA ALA A 774 -16.33 -11.84 49.15
C ALA A 774 -17.65 -12.16 49.86
N TYR A 775 -18.15 -11.26 50.73
CA TYR A 775 -19.48 -11.42 51.33
C TYR A 775 -20.62 -11.26 50.30
N ALA A 776 -20.49 -10.36 49.32
CA ALA A 776 -21.51 -10.20 48.26
C ALA A 776 -21.61 -11.42 47.33
N VAL A 777 -20.50 -12.13 47.08
CA VAL A 777 -20.52 -13.43 46.36
C VAL A 777 -21.32 -14.46 47.14
N VAL A 778 -21.00 -14.65 48.43
CA VAL A 778 -21.76 -15.57 49.32
C VAL A 778 -23.25 -15.19 49.37
N GLU A 779 -23.58 -13.90 49.40
CA GLU A 779 -24.99 -13.47 49.38
C GLU A 779 -25.71 -13.91 48.10
N THR A 780 -25.05 -13.76 46.96
CA THR A 780 -25.57 -14.12 45.64
C THR A 780 -25.75 -15.64 45.51
N ASP A 781 -24.82 -16.44 46.02
CA ASP A 781 -24.89 -17.90 46.00
C ASP A 781 -26.07 -18.41 46.85
N ILE A 782 -26.34 -17.81 48.02
CA ILE A 782 -27.50 -18.14 48.86
C ILE A 782 -28.83 -17.91 48.11
N ASP A 783 -28.98 -16.77 47.42
CA ASP A 783 -30.21 -16.45 46.70
C ASP A 783 -30.40 -17.34 45.45
N ASN A 784 -29.30 -17.67 44.75
CA ASN A 784 -29.31 -18.62 43.64
C ASN A 784 -29.72 -20.03 44.09
N GLU A 785 -29.17 -20.51 45.22
CA GLU A 785 -29.51 -21.82 45.79
C GLU A 785 -30.99 -21.89 46.23
N LYS A 786 -31.52 -20.79 46.81
CA LYS A 786 -32.93 -20.68 47.16
C LYS A 786 -33.84 -20.67 45.93
N ALA A 787 -33.49 -19.92 44.88
CA ALA A 787 -34.25 -19.90 43.63
C ALA A 787 -34.25 -21.27 42.92
N ALA A 788 -33.13 -21.98 42.93
CA ALA A 788 -33.03 -23.34 42.40
C ALA A 788 -33.91 -24.34 43.18
N TYR A 789 -33.97 -24.23 44.51
CA TYR A 789 -34.91 -25.01 45.33
C TYR A 789 -36.37 -24.73 44.97
N ASP A 790 -36.77 -23.46 44.90
CA ASP A 790 -38.15 -23.08 44.57
C ASP A 790 -38.57 -23.59 43.17
N HIS A 791 -37.65 -23.54 42.21
CA HIS A 791 -37.85 -24.10 40.87
C HIS A 791 -38.01 -25.64 40.88
N ALA A 792 -37.19 -26.36 41.65
CA ALA A 792 -37.31 -27.81 41.83
C ALA A 792 -38.64 -28.19 42.51
N VAL A 793 -39.12 -27.41 43.48
CA VAL A 793 -40.44 -27.60 44.12
C VAL A 793 -41.58 -27.37 43.11
N ALA A 794 -41.50 -26.33 42.27
CA ALA A 794 -42.49 -26.08 41.23
C ALA A 794 -42.56 -27.22 40.20
N LEU A 795 -41.41 -27.72 39.74
CA LEU A 795 -41.33 -28.88 38.84
C LEU A 795 -41.87 -30.16 39.48
N LEU A 796 -41.64 -30.38 40.78
CA LEU A 796 -42.22 -31.51 41.50
C LEU A 796 -43.75 -31.44 41.55
N GLN A 797 -44.33 -30.24 41.69
CA GLN A 797 -45.78 -30.05 41.61
C GLN A 797 -46.29 -30.35 40.18
N SER A 798 -45.64 -29.86 39.13
CA SER A 798 -45.99 -30.22 37.74
C SER A 798 -45.88 -31.72 37.46
N LEU A 799 -44.90 -32.42 38.05
CA LEU A 799 -44.79 -33.88 37.99
C LEU A 799 -45.99 -34.56 38.68
N ARG A 800 -46.34 -34.10 39.89
CA ARG A 800 -47.50 -34.60 40.64
C ARG A 800 -48.80 -34.44 39.85
N ASP A 801 -49.02 -33.28 39.23
CA ASP A 801 -50.22 -33.01 38.44
C ASP A 801 -50.26 -33.86 37.15
N THR A 802 -49.12 -34.01 36.47
CA THR A 802 -49.01 -34.85 35.25
C THR A 802 -49.29 -36.34 35.57
N VAL A 803 -48.71 -36.85 36.66
CA VAL A 803 -48.98 -38.23 37.13
C VAL A 803 -50.44 -38.37 37.58
N GLY A 804 -51.01 -37.36 38.26
CA GLY A 804 -52.42 -37.35 38.65
C GLY A 804 -53.37 -37.48 37.47
N GLY A 805 -53.14 -36.73 36.38
CA GLY A 805 -53.90 -36.85 35.13
C GLY A 805 -53.77 -38.24 34.49
N ALA A 806 -52.54 -38.77 34.40
CA ALA A 806 -52.31 -40.11 33.85
C ALA A 806 -53.02 -41.22 34.66
N VAL A 807 -53.04 -41.10 35.99
CA VAL A 807 -53.77 -42.00 36.90
C VAL A 807 -55.29 -41.88 36.73
N LEU A 808 -55.81 -40.68 36.42
CA LEU A 808 -57.24 -40.47 36.22
C LEU A 808 -57.74 -41.14 34.93
N GLU A 809 -57.07 -40.92 33.79
CA GLU A 809 -57.46 -41.56 32.52
C GLU A 809 -57.43 -43.09 32.59
N VAL A 810 -56.36 -43.65 33.19
CA VAL A 810 -56.20 -45.11 33.35
C VAL A 810 -57.28 -45.74 34.24
N ASN A 811 -57.76 -45.03 35.28
CA ASN A 811 -58.73 -45.60 36.23
C ASN A 811 -60.20 -45.36 35.85
N THR A 812 -60.50 -44.37 34.99
CA THR A 812 -61.90 -44.00 34.70
C THR A 812 -62.62 -45.08 33.87
N ASP A 813 -61.91 -45.70 32.92
CA ASP A 813 -62.47 -46.61 31.91
C ASP A 813 -61.77 -47.99 31.95
N GLY A 814 -61.69 -48.61 33.13
CA GLY A 814 -60.77 -49.72 33.47
C GLY A 814 -60.84 -51.06 32.69
N ASN A 815 -61.54 -51.14 31.55
CA ASN A 815 -61.45 -52.25 30.58
C ASN A 815 -60.95 -51.78 29.17
N ILE A 816 -60.81 -50.47 28.97
CA ILE A 816 -60.57 -49.80 27.67
C ILE A 816 -59.10 -49.38 27.48
N VAL A 817 -58.32 -49.33 28.57
CA VAL A 817 -56.88 -49.03 28.53
C VAL A 817 -56.07 -50.32 28.65
N ARG A 818 -54.95 -50.42 27.93
CA ARG A 818 -54.13 -51.63 27.88
C ARG A 818 -53.19 -51.72 29.08
N GLN A 819 -52.84 -52.95 29.48
CA GLN A 819 -51.90 -53.21 30.58
C GLN A 819 -50.54 -52.50 30.42
N ALA A 820 -50.11 -52.19 29.19
CA ALA A 820 -48.90 -51.42 28.92
C ALA A 820 -48.97 -49.99 29.50
N ALA A 821 -50.09 -49.28 29.33
CA ALA A 821 -50.29 -47.95 29.89
C ALA A 821 -50.46 -47.98 31.43
N HIS A 822 -51.17 -48.98 31.97
CA HIS A 822 -51.20 -49.24 33.43
C HIS A 822 -49.79 -49.39 34.01
N ASN A 823 -48.91 -50.16 33.35
CA ASN A 823 -47.52 -50.37 33.78
C ASN A 823 -46.71 -49.07 33.70
N ALA A 824 -46.88 -48.27 32.64
CA ALA A 824 -46.20 -46.99 32.47
C ALA A 824 -46.61 -45.96 33.55
N VAL A 825 -47.90 -45.88 33.89
CA VAL A 825 -48.39 -45.03 34.99
C VAL A 825 -47.86 -45.52 36.34
N GLY A 826 -47.80 -46.83 36.57
CA GLY A 826 -47.17 -47.39 37.78
C GLY A 826 -45.68 -47.01 37.92
N GLN A 827 -44.93 -46.97 36.82
CA GLN A 827 -43.56 -46.46 36.82
C GLN A 827 -43.51 -44.95 37.12
N ALA A 828 -44.40 -44.15 36.50
CA ALA A 828 -44.48 -42.71 36.75
C ALA A 828 -44.81 -42.38 38.23
N GLN A 829 -45.68 -43.17 38.87
CA GLN A 829 -45.97 -43.08 40.31
C GLN A 829 -44.75 -43.41 41.18
N GLN A 830 -43.99 -44.46 40.87
CA GLN A 830 -42.74 -44.79 41.58
C GLN A 830 -41.70 -43.68 41.45
N VAL A 831 -41.60 -43.08 40.26
CA VAL A 831 -40.68 -41.97 39.96
C VAL A 831 -41.09 -40.69 40.69
N LEU A 832 -42.39 -40.39 40.79
CA LEU A 832 -42.93 -39.32 41.64
C LEU A 832 -42.57 -39.55 43.12
N ALA A 833 -42.79 -40.74 43.67
CA ALA A 833 -42.46 -41.04 45.07
C ALA A 833 -40.95 -40.89 45.37
N GLN A 834 -40.08 -41.25 44.43
CA GLN A 834 -38.63 -40.98 44.53
C GLN A 834 -38.31 -39.49 44.47
N ALA A 835 -39.05 -38.72 43.66
CA ALA A 835 -38.88 -37.28 43.53
C ALA A 835 -39.32 -36.53 44.81
N GLU A 836 -40.47 -36.92 45.38
CA GLU A 836 -41.00 -36.42 46.66
C GLU A 836 -40.10 -36.78 47.84
N ALA A 837 -39.48 -37.96 47.86
CA ALA A 837 -38.44 -38.28 48.85
C ALA A 837 -37.21 -37.36 48.68
N ALA A 838 -36.72 -37.19 47.45
CA ALA A 838 -35.48 -36.45 47.18
C ALA A 838 -35.56 -34.95 47.55
N ILE A 839 -36.70 -34.28 47.35
CA ILE A 839 -36.82 -32.84 47.69
C ILE A 839 -36.76 -32.56 49.20
N THR A 840 -36.96 -33.59 50.04
CA THR A 840 -36.89 -33.47 51.51
C THR A 840 -35.48 -33.60 52.08
N VAL A 841 -34.48 -33.93 51.24
CA VAL A 841 -33.07 -34.02 51.65
C VAL A 841 -32.45 -32.64 51.63
N ALA A 842 -32.22 -32.07 52.81
CA ALA A 842 -31.56 -30.76 52.98
C ALA A 842 -30.19 -30.72 52.26
N LYS A 843 -29.84 -29.54 51.73
CA LYS A 843 -28.56 -29.24 51.05
C LYS A 843 -28.27 -30.10 49.80
N SER A 844 -29.31 -30.54 49.10
CA SER A 844 -29.20 -31.26 47.82
C SER A 844 -28.81 -30.32 46.67
N ASP A 845 -28.27 -30.88 45.58
CA ASP A 845 -28.16 -30.16 44.31
C ASP A 845 -29.56 -29.97 43.68
N TRP A 846 -30.18 -28.84 43.99
CA TRP A 846 -31.52 -28.48 43.50
C TRP A 846 -31.58 -28.40 41.97
N ASN A 847 -30.47 -28.03 41.31
CA ASN A 847 -30.41 -27.95 39.85
C ASN A 847 -30.34 -29.34 39.22
N ALA A 848 -29.65 -30.32 39.84
CA ALA A 848 -29.73 -31.73 39.44
C ALA A 848 -31.12 -32.33 39.70
N LEU A 849 -31.77 -31.99 40.82
CA LEU A 849 -33.13 -32.43 41.11
C LEU A 849 -34.15 -31.86 40.10
N ALA A 850 -34.10 -30.55 39.81
CA ALA A 850 -34.94 -29.92 38.78
C ALA A 850 -34.84 -30.64 37.43
N ARG A 851 -33.62 -30.79 36.88
CA ARG A 851 -33.38 -31.50 35.61
C ARG A 851 -33.86 -32.95 35.63
N ARG A 852 -33.76 -33.63 36.78
CA ARG A 852 -34.33 -34.98 36.94
C ARG A 852 -35.85 -34.95 36.90
N TYR A 853 -36.49 -33.97 37.53
CA TYR A 853 -37.95 -33.82 37.54
C TYR A 853 -38.50 -33.47 36.15
N GLU A 854 -37.81 -32.68 35.33
CA GLU A 854 -38.16 -32.46 33.92
C GLU A 854 -38.18 -33.77 33.11
N GLY A 855 -37.15 -34.62 33.25
CA GLY A 855 -37.14 -35.96 32.65
C GLY A 855 -38.28 -36.86 33.13
N ASN A 856 -38.60 -36.77 34.42
CA ASN A 856 -39.73 -37.50 35.02
C ASN A 856 -41.09 -37.01 34.46
N ILE A 857 -41.28 -35.69 34.25
CA ILE A 857 -42.51 -35.12 33.69
C ILE A 857 -42.74 -35.66 32.27
N ASN A 858 -41.69 -35.68 31.44
CA ASN A 858 -41.77 -36.26 30.10
C ASN A 858 -42.17 -37.75 30.11
N THR A 859 -41.68 -38.51 31.11
CA THR A 859 -42.07 -39.92 31.31
C THR A 859 -43.55 -40.06 31.70
N ALA A 860 -44.03 -39.21 32.62
CA ALA A 860 -45.44 -39.19 33.04
C ALA A 860 -46.38 -38.75 31.90
N ALA A 861 -45.99 -37.76 31.10
CA ALA A 861 -46.74 -37.28 29.94
C ALA A 861 -46.85 -38.34 28.84
N ALA A 862 -45.78 -39.13 28.60
CA ALA A 862 -45.82 -40.27 27.69
C ALA A 862 -46.80 -41.36 28.18
N ALA A 863 -46.83 -41.64 29.48
CA ALA A 863 -47.78 -42.59 30.08
C ALA A 863 -49.24 -42.10 29.98
N HIS A 864 -49.49 -40.80 30.20
CA HIS A 864 -50.80 -40.18 29.96
C HIS A 864 -51.22 -40.32 28.50
N LYS A 865 -50.33 -39.99 27.55
CA LYS A 865 -50.66 -40.07 26.12
C LYS A 865 -51.03 -41.49 25.70
N ALA A 866 -50.29 -42.50 26.17
CA ALA A 866 -50.59 -43.91 25.87
C ALA A 866 -51.99 -44.32 26.34
N ALA A 867 -52.44 -43.89 27.52
CA ALA A 867 -53.79 -44.14 28.01
C ALA A 867 -54.87 -43.43 27.17
N THR A 868 -54.61 -42.19 26.73
CA THR A 868 -55.49 -41.44 25.82
C THR A 868 -55.57 -42.08 24.43
N ASP A 869 -54.44 -42.56 23.89
CA ASP A 869 -54.34 -43.22 22.59
C ASP A 869 -55.12 -44.54 22.56
N ASP A 870 -54.98 -45.39 23.59
CA ASP A 870 -55.75 -46.64 23.74
C ASP A 870 -57.27 -46.38 23.76
N LYS A 871 -57.69 -45.35 24.49
CA LYS A 871 -59.09 -44.94 24.62
C LYS A 871 -59.68 -44.39 23.32
N LEU A 872 -58.88 -43.69 22.50
CA LEU A 872 -59.28 -43.31 21.14
C LEU A 872 -59.45 -44.55 20.27
N ALA A 873 -58.43 -45.42 20.19
CA ALA A 873 -58.47 -46.64 19.37
C ALA A 873 -59.65 -47.56 19.72
N TYR A 874 -60.00 -47.71 21.00
CA TYR A 874 -61.20 -48.44 21.42
C TYR A 874 -62.49 -47.79 20.89
N ASN A 875 -62.63 -46.46 21.00
CA ASN A 875 -63.83 -45.75 20.57
C ASN A 875 -64.00 -45.81 19.03
N ASP A 876 -62.91 -45.70 18.29
CA ASP A 876 -62.90 -45.84 16.83
C ASP A 876 -63.27 -47.26 16.41
N ALA A 877 -62.67 -48.29 17.03
CA ALA A 877 -63.00 -49.69 16.80
C ALA A 877 -64.46 -50.04 17.16
N ALA A 878 -64.97 -49.53 18.28
CA ALA A 878 -66.36 -49.70 18.68
C ALA A 878 -67.32 -48.98 17.72
N THR A 879 -66.94 -47.82 17.20
CA THR A 879 -67.73 -47.08 16.19
C THR A 879 -67.74 -47.81 14.85
N ALA A 880 -66.61 -48.38 14.42
CA ALA A 880 -66.52 -49.23 13.23
C ALA A 880 -67.38 -50.49 13.36
N ILE A 881 -67.36 -51.18 14.51
CA ILE A 881 -68.21 -52.35 14.81
C ILE A 881 -69.70 -51.99 14.74
N ASN A 882 -70.12 -50.88 15.35
CA ASN A 882 -71.50 -50.42 15.31
C ASN A 882 -71.93 -50.05 13.87
N THR A 883 -71.07 -49.36 13.13
CA THR A 883 -71.31 -49.00 11.72
C THR A 883 -71.44 -50.24 10.85
N ALA A 884 -70.55 -51.21 11.01
CA ALA A 884 -70.59 -52.49 10.30
C ALA A 884 -71.85 -53.30 10.61
N ASN A 885 -72.26 -53.37 11.88
CA ASN A 885 -73.52 -54.02 12.25
C ASN A 885 -74.73 -53.34 11.61
N ASN A 886 -74.78 -52.01 11.59
CA ASN A 886 -75.86 -51.25 10.97
C ASN A 886 -75.91 -51.46 9.45
N ASN A 887 -74.74 -51.47 8.78
CA ASN A 887 -74.62 -51.78 7.36
C ASN A 887 -75.14 -53.20 7.06
N ILE A 888 -74.70 -54.20 7.83
CA ILE A 888 -75.16 -55.59 7.71
C ILE A 888 -76.68 -55.69 7.88
N VAL A 889 -77.23 -55.08 8.94
CA VAL A 889 -78.68 -55.08 9.20
C VAL A 889 -79.46 -54.39 8.07
N SER A 890 -78.92 -53.33 7.47
CA SER A 890 -79.56 -52.64 6.34
C SER A 890 -79.57 -53.48 5.06
N VAL A 891 -78.51 -54.24 4.79
CA VAL A 891 -78.41 -55.15 3.63
C VAL A 891 -79.25 -56.41 3.82
N GLU A 892 -79.21 -57.00 5.03
CA GLU A 892 -79.93 -58.24 5.40
C GLU A 892 -81.46 -58.05 5.37
N ASN A 893 -81.96 -56.83 5.62
CA ASN A 893 -83.37 -56.45 5.47
C ASN A 893 -83.69 -55.79 4.11
N GLY A 894 -82.73 -55.72 3.19
CA GLY A 894 -82.89 -55.13 1.87
C GLY A 894 -83.83 -55.95 0.99
N SER A 895 -84.74 -55.28 0.28
CA SER A 895 -85.65 -55.91 -0.69
C SER A 895 -85.17 -55.62 -2.12
N TYR A 896 -84.57 -56.63 -2.75
CA TYR A 896 -83.87 -56.49 -4.03
C TYR A 896 -84.80 -56.84 -5.20
N SER A 897 -85.30 -55.82 -5.90
CA SER A 897 -86.18 -56.01 -7.06
C SER A 897 -86.02 -54.90 -8.10
N GLY A 898 -86.09 -55.25 -9.38
CA GLY A 898 -86.00 -54.30 -10.49
C GLY A 898 -87.15 -54.45 -11.48
N SER A 899 -87.55 -53.34 -12.11
CA SER A 899 -88.67 -53.28 -13.06
C SER A 899 -88.16 -53.14 -14.49
N TYR A 900 -88.26 -54.21 -15.28
CA TYR A 900 -87.69 -54.31 -16.62
C TYR A 900 -88.77 -54.58 -17.68
N THR A 901 -88.50 -54.25 -18.94
CA THR A 901 -89.48 -54.39 -20.04
C THR A 901 -89.00 -55.38 -21.11
N ILE A 902 -89.76 -56.46 -21.31
CA ILE A 902 -89.50 -57.51 -22.31
C ILE A 902 -90.73 -57.62 -23.23
N GLY A 903 -90.54 -57.73 -24.54
CA GLY A 903 -91.64 -57.96 -25.49
C GLY A 903 -92.77 -56.92 -25.47
N GLY A 904 -92.50 -55.70 -25.00
CA GLY A 904 -93.51 -54.64 -24.83
C GLY A 904 -94.32 -54.70 -23.53
N ARG A 905 -93.96 -55.57 -22.57
CA ARG A 905 -94.55 -55.61 -21.22
C ARG A 905 -93.50 -55.38 -20.15
N THR A 906 -93.81 -54.49 -19.19
CA THR A 906 -92.99 -54.28 -17.99
C THR A 906 -93.33 -55.34 -16.94
N SER A 907 -92.33 -55.92 -16.30
CA SER A 907 -92.43 -56.93 -15.24
C SER A 907 -91.39 -56.66 -14.16
N MET A 908 -91.72 -56.97 -12.90
CA MET A 908 -90.76 -56.90 -11.80
C MET A 908 -90.07 -58.25 -11.59
N PHE A 909 -88.74 -58.20 -11.53
CA PHE A 909 -87.86 -59.33 -11.23
C PHE A 909 -87.26 -59.16 -9.84
N GLY A 910 -86.83 -60.26 -9.21
CA GLY A 910 -86.21 -60.23 -7.88
C GLY A 910 -87.16 -60.37 -6.68
N SER A 911 -88.48 -60.45 -6.88
CA SER A 911 -89.44 -60.65 -5.78
C SER A 911 -89.14 -61.92 -4.98
N GLY A 912 -88.50 -61.77 -3.82
CA GLY A 912 -88.01 -62.86 -2.96
C GLY A 912 -86.48 -63.02 -2.87
N VAL A 913 -85.69 -62.20 -3.57
CA VAL A 913 -84.21 -62.18 -3.47
C VAL A 913 -83.77 -61.41 -2.22
N SER A 914 -82.78 -61.96 -1.50
CA SER A 914 -82.21 -61.39 -0.26
C SER A 914 -80.69 -61.61 -0.21
N ALA A 915 -79.97 -60.71 0.46
CA ALA A 915 -78.51 -60.70 0.49
C ALA A 915 -77.95 -61.59 1.62
N ASN A 916 -77.16 -62.60 1.26
CA ASN A 916 -76.57 -63.54 2.22
C ASN A 916 -75.40 -62.91 3.01
N CYS A 917 -75.71 -62.29 4.15
CA CYS A 917 -74.75 -61.58 5.00
C CYS A 917 -73.94 -62.48 5.96
N SER A 918 -73.97 -63.81 5.80
CA SER A 918 -73.35 -64.76 6.75
C SER A 918 -71.83 -64.53 6.96
N GLN A 919 -71.08 -64.26 5.91
CA GLN A 919 -69.64 -63.94 6.02
C GLN A 919 -69.40 -62.60 6.74
N ALA A 920 -70.25 -61.60 6.49
CA ALA A 920 -70.16 -60.31 7.16
C ALA A 920 -70.47 -60.42 8.67
N ARG A 921 -71.48 -61.24 9.03
CA ARG A 921 -71.79 -61.61 10.43
C ARG A 921 -70.60 -62.29 11.12
N ALA A 922 -69.88 -63.18 10.42
CA ALA A 922 -68.69 -63.84 10.97
C ALA A 922 -67.54 -62.84 11.27
N TYR A 923 -67.23 -61.93 10.33
CA TYR A 923 -66.22 -60.88 10.57
C TYR A 923 -66.64 -59.91 11.68
N LEU A 924 -67.93 -59.56 11.80
CA LEU A 924 -68.45 -58.73 12.88
C LEU A 924 -68.30 -59.41 14.25
N GLN A 925 -68.52 -60.73 14.33
CA GLN A 925 -68.30 -61.51 15.54
C GLN A 925 -66.82 -61.57 15.91
N GLN A 926 -65.93 -61.75 14.93
CA GLN A 926 -64.48 -61.69 15.11
C GLN A 926 -64.03 -60.29 15.62
N ALA A 927 -64.55 -59.21 15.03
CA ALA A 927 -64.28 -57.85 15.47
C ALA A 927 -64.67 -57.63 16.95
N SER A 928 -65.84 -58.12 17.34
CA SER A 928 -66.34 -58.06 18.72
C SER A 928 -65.45 -58.84 19.72
N GLN A 929 -64.88 -59.98 19.28
CA GLN A 929 -63.92 -60.76 20.06
C GLN A 929 -62.54 -60.07 20.17
N LEU A 930 -62.09 -59.38 19.12
CA LEU A 930 -60.84 -58.62 19.12
C LEU A 930 -60.94 -57.37 19.99
N LEU A 931 -62.07 -56.67 19.97
CA LEU A 931 -62.35 -55.50 20.83
C LEU A 931 -62.28 -55.88 22.32
N SER A 932 -62.95 -56.97 22.71
CA SER A 932 -62.91 -57.50 24.08
C SER A 932 -61.55 -58.11 24.47
N SER A 933 -60.69 -58.42 23.49
CA SER A 933 -59.30 -58.84 23.69
C SER A 933 -58.30 -57.67 23.69
N GLN A 934 -58.77 -56.42 23.77
CA GLN A 934 -57.97 -55.17 23.72
C GLN A 934 -57.13 -54.96 22.43
N ARG A 935 -57.48 -55.66 21.35
CA ARG A 935 -56.84 -55.57 20.03
C ARG A 935 -57.63 -54.63 19.12
N TYR A 936 -57.68 -53.34 19.50
CA TYR A 936 -58.58 -52.35 18.92
C TYR A 936 -58.39 -52.14 17.41
N GLU A 937 -57.15 -52.04 16.93
CA GLU A 937 -56.84 -51.83 15.51
C GLU A 937 -57.19 -53.07 14.68
N ASP A 938 -56.95 -54.28 15.20
CA ASP A 938 -57.41 -55.52 14.55
C ASP A 938 -58.95 -55.62 14.54
N ALA A 939 -59.62 -55.15 15.60
CA ALA A 939 -61.08 -55.15 15.72
C ALA A 939 -61.73 -54.19 14.73
N GLU A 940 -61.17 -52.99 14.57
CA GLU A 940 -61.58 -52.02 13.56
C GLU A 940 -61.41 -52.59 12.15
N ASN A 941 -60.24 -53.17 11.84
CA ASN A 941 -59.99 -53.81 10.54
C ASN A 941 -60.94 -54.99 10.25
N ALA A 942 -61.29 -55.80 11.26
CA ALA A 942 -62.30 -56.85 11.13
C ALA A 942 -63.72 -56.28 10.90
N ALA A 943 -64.08 -55.16 11.53
CA ALA A 943 -65.36 -54.48 11.30
C ALA A 943 -65.44 -53.82 9.92
N ASN A 944 -64.35 -53.22 9.45
CA ASN A 944 -64.23 -52.69 8.09
C ASN A 944 -64.35 -53.83 7.05
N SER A 945 -63.74 -54.99 7.32
CA SER A 945 -63.90 -56.22 6.52
C SER A 945 -65.35 -56.74 6.53
N ALA A 946 -66.04 -56.65 7.67
CA ALA A 946 -67.45 -56.99 7.80
C ALA A 946 -68.37 -56.07 6.95
N SER A 947 -68.08 -54.76 6.93
CA SER A 947 -68.79 -53.80 6.06
C SER A 947 -68.58 -54.10 4.57
N GLN A 948 -67.35 -54.43 4.16
CA GLN A 948 -67.04 -54.80 2.78
C GLN A 948 -67.75 -56.09 2.35
N ALA A 949 -67.78 -57.11 3.23
CA ALA A 949 -68.51 -58.35 2.98
C ALA A 949 -70.04 -58.12 2.87
N ALA A 950 -70.61 -57.17 3.61
CA ALA A 950 -72.02 -56.78 3.47
C ALA A 950 -72.30 -56.12 2.11
N ALA A 951 -71.45 -55.18 1.67
CA ALA A 951 -71.57 -54.56 0.37
C ALA A 951 -71.44 -55.57 -0.79
N ALA A 952 -70.55 -56.56 -0.67
CA ALA A 952 -70.42 -57.66 -1.63
C ALA A 952 -71.68 -58.56 -1.65
N ALA A 953 -72.28 -58.84 -0.48
CA ALA A 953 -73.54 -59.60 -0.40
C ALA A 953 -74.72 -58.85 -1.05
N GLN A 954 -74.78 -57.52 -0.91
CA GLN A 954 -75.74 -56.67 -1.63
C GLN A 954 -75.54 -56.77 -3.16
N GLN A 955 -74.31 -56.58 -3.65
CA GLN A 955 -74.02 -56.65 -5.09
C GLN A 955 -74.34 -58.03 -5.68
N ALA A 956 -74.11 -59.11 -4.93
CA ALA A 956 -74.49 -60.46 -5.33
C ALA A 956 -76.02 -60.65 -5.44
N ALA A 957 -76.80 -60.05 -4.53
CA ALA A 957 -78.27 -60.06 -4.61
C ALA A 957 -78.78 -59.25 -5.81
N GLU A 958 -78.23 -58.06 -6.04
CA GLU A 958 -78.56 -57.22 -7.21
C GLU A 958 -78.22 -57.91 -8.54
N ALA A 959 -77.05 -58.54 -8.62
CA ALA A 959 -76.65 -59.36 -9.77
C ALA A 959 -77.55 -60.59 -9.96
N GLN A 960 -78.11 -61.18 -8.90
CA GLN A 960 -79.09 -62.26 -9.01
C GLN A 960 -80.41 -61.76 -9.60
N VAL A 961 -80.87 -60.55 -9.26
CA VAL A 961 -82.06 -59.93 -9.88
C VAL A 961 -81.85 -59.70 -11.38
N GLU A 962 -80.69 -59.15 -11.77
CA GLU A 962 -80.32 -58.97 -13.17
C GLU A 962 -80.24 -60.32 -13.90
N ALA A 963 -79.64 -61.36 -13.29
CA ALA A 963 -79.59 -62.71 -13.86
C ALA A 963 -80.98 -63.33 -14.06
N MET A 964 -81.94 -63.09 -13.15
CA MET A 964 -83.34 -63.50 -13.33
C MET A 964 -84.02 -62.79 -14.51
N TYR A 965 -83.73 -61.50 -14.72
CA TYR A 965 -84.19 -60.75 -15.89
C TYR A 965 -83.58 -61.28 -17.19
N GLN A 966 -82.26 -61.51 -17.23
CA GLN A 966 -81.57 -62.08 -18.41
C GLN A 966 -82.06 -63.50 -18.72
N ALA A 967 -82.33 -64.32 -17.70
CA ALA A 967 -82.94 -65.64 -17.88
C ALA A 967 -84.37 -65.56 -18.44
N ALA A 968 -85.17 -64.55 -18.06
CA ALA A 968 -86.49 -64.32 -18.63
C ALA A 968 -86.44 -63.75 -20.06
N LEU A 969 -85.43 -62.94 -20.39
CA LEU A 969 -85.17 -62.47 -21.75
C LEU A 969 -84.79 -63.64 -22.67
N MET A 970 -83.92 -64.55 -22.19
CA MET A 970 -83.60 -65.81 -22.84
C MET A 970 -84.83 -66.72 -22.96
N ALA A 971 -85.66 -66.83 -21.92
CA ALA A 971 -86.89 -67.63 -21.97
C ALA A 971 -87.90 -67.09 -23.00
N TRP A 972 -88.03 -65.77 -23.14
CA TRP A 972 -88.86 -65.16 -24.19
C TRP A 972 -88.30 -65.44 -25.60
N GLN A 973 -86.98 -65.37 -25.80
CA GLN A 973 -86.34 -65.77 -27.05
C GLN A 973 -86.51 -67.27 -27.33
N ILE A 974 -86.47 -68.11 -26.30
CA ILE A 974 -86.72 -69.55 -26.40
C ILE A 974 -88.20 -69.83 -26.68
N GLU A 975 -89.16 -69.08 -26.14
CA GLU A 975 -90.59 -69.28 -26.42
C GLU A 975 -90.97 -68.84 -27.84
N GLU A 976 -90.37 -67.76 -28.36
CA GLU A 976 -90.52 -67.38 -29.77
C GLU A 976 -89.86 -68.42 -30.70
N ASN A 977 -88.74 -69.05 -30.29
CA ASN A 977 -88.19 -70.23 -30.97
C ASN A 977 -89.02 -71.52 -30.74
N ALA A 978 -89.74 -71.64 -29.62
CA ALA A 978 -90.61 -72.78 -29.34
C ALA A 978 -91.94 -72.68 -30.09
N ARG A 979 -92.35 -71.48 -30.51
CA ARG A 979 -93.36 -71.31 -31.56
C ARG A 979 -92.89 -71.81 -32.93
N ILE A 980 -91.57 -71.84 -33.17
CA ILE A 980 -90.95 -72.47 -34.36
C ILE A 980 -90.82 -74.00 -34.15
N GLU A 981 -90.87 -74.52 -32.92
CA GLU A 981 -90.56 -75.91 -32.58
C GLU A 981 -91.72 -76.76 -32.00
N ALA A 982 -92.82 -76.15 -31.54
CA ALA A 982 -94.07 -76.85 -31.18
C ALA A 982 -94.68 -77.64 -32.34
N ALA A 983 -94.18 -77.42 -33.57
CA ALA A 983 -94.40 -78.23 -34.75
C ALA A 983 -93.74 -79.64 -34.74
N ARG A 984 -93.05 -80.07 -33.65
CA ARG A 984 -92.18 -81.28 -33.68
C ARG A 984 -92.53 -82.49 -32.80
N GLN A 985 -93.16 -82.35 -31.62
CA GLN A 985 -93.07 -83.41 -30.57
C GLN A 985 -94.37 -84.01 -30.01
N GLU A 986 -95.45 -84.05 -30.79
CA GLU A 986 -96.74 -84.72 -30.45
C GLU A 986 -96.67 -86.27 -30.37
N ALA A 987 -95.48 -86.84 -30.14
CA ALA A 987 -95.13 -88.21 -30.59
C ALA A 987 -94.83 -89.26 -29.49
N ALA A 988 -94.45 -88.88 -28.27
CA ALA A 988 -93.71 -89.78 -27.37
C ALA A 988 -94.54 -90.91 -26.72
N ARG A 989 -95.70 -90.59 -26.14
CA ARG A 989 -96.94 -91.39 -25.86
C ARG A 989 -96.94 -92.90 -25.47
N LEU A 990 -95.81 -93.63 -25.33
CA LEU A 990 -95.79 -95.07 -25.68
C LEU A 990 -95.20 -96.09 -24.67
N GLN A 991 -94.72 -95.71 -23.48
CA GLN A 991 -93.81 -96.59 -22.70
C GLN A 991 -94.16 -96.90 -21.21
N ALA A 992 -95.28 -96.48 -20.62
CA ALA A 992 -96.57 -97.18 -20.64
C ALA A 992 -96.63 -98.68 -20.21
N ILE A 993 -95.51 -99.38 -19.98
CA ILE A 993 -95.47 -100.86 -20.10
C ILE A 993 -94.75 -101.60 -18.93
N ALA A 994 -93.95 -100.93 -18.10
CA ALA A 994 -93.03 -101.58 -17.16
C ALA A 994 -93.55 -101.86 -15.73
N ASP A 995 -94.77 -101.42 -15.40
CA ASP A 995 -95.51 -101.88 -14.23
C ASP A 995 -95.93 -103.36 -14.37
N GLU A 996 -96.82 -103.85 -13.50
CA GLU A 996 -97.46 -105.18 -13.54
C GLU A 996 -96.54 -106.38 -13.23
N GLN A 997 -95.27 -106.38 -13.67
CA GLN A 997 -94.41 -107.56 -13.64
C GLN A 997 -93.91 -107.97 -12.25
N GLN A 998 -94.56 -109.00 -11.72
CA GLN A 998 -93.94 -110.10 -10.97
C GLN A 998 -93.35 -109.71 -9.60
N ARG A 999 -94.14 -109.56 -8.52
CA ARG A 999 -95.34 -110.35 -8.17
C ARG A 999 -95.15 -111.89 -8.23
N GLN A 1000 -93.90 -112.37 -8.36
CA GLN A 1000 -93.55 -113.81 -8.46
C GLN A 1000 -92.68 -114.33 -7.30
N ARG A 1001 -91.86 -113.49 -6.65
CA ARG A 1001 -90.74 -113.98 -5.83
C ARG A 1001 -91.00 -114.05 -4.32
N ASP A 1002 -92.18 -113.64 -3.86
CA ASP A 1002 -92.65 -113.77 -2.47
C ASP A 1002 -93.02 -115.22 -2.06
N ALA A 1003 -92.46 -116.23 -2.74
CA ALA A 1003 -92.81 -117.64 -2.57
C ALA A 1003 -91.62 -118.64 -2.61
N GLU A 1004 -90.54 -118.33 -3.35
CA GLU A 1004 -89.44 -119.28 -3.58
C GLU A 1004 -88.25 -119.16 -2.60
N ALA A 1005 -88.24 -118.18 -1.70
CA ALA A 1005 -87.17 -117.95 -0.72
C ALA A 1005 -87.16 -118.97 0.45
N ALA A 1006 -87.47 -120.23 0.15
CA ALA A 1006 -87.46 -121.34 1.07
C ALA A 1006 -86.07 -121.56 1.69
N ALA A 1007 -86.03 -121.67 3.02
CA ALA A 1007 -85.56 -122.83 3.80
C ALA A 1007 -84.24 -123.57 3.46
N GLN A 1008 -83.41 -123.08 2.54
CA GLN A 1008 -82.38 -123.86 1.84
C GLN A 1008 -80.93 -123.37 2.11
N ARG A 1009 -80.67 -122.71 3.25
CA ARG A 1009 -79.32 -122.26 3.67
C ARG A 1009 -79.01 -122.39 5.17
N GLN A 1010 -79.73 -123.26 5.86
CA GLN A 1010 -79.28 -123.84 7.16
C GLN A 1010 -79.74 -125.29 7.38
N ARG A 1011 -80.21 -125.92 6.29
CA ARG A 1011 -79.76 -127.25 5.90
C ARG A 1011 -78.89 -127.05 4.66
N ASP A 1012 -77.96 -127.96 4.45
CA ASP A 1012 -77.24 -128.19 3.20
C ASP A 1012 -76.49 -126.93 2.74
N ASP A 1013 -75.38 -126.53 3.37
CA ASP A 1013 -74.26 -127.35 3.85
C ASP A 1013 -73.71 -128.28 2.74
N ASP A 1014 -72.38 -128.28 2.57
CA ASP A 1014 -71.57 -129.27 1.83
C ASP A 1014 -71.90 -129.59 0.34
N ALA A 1015 -72.85 -128.92 -0.32
CA ALA A 1015 -73.38 -129.38 -1.62
C ALA A 1015 -73.20 -128.49 -2.87
N ARG A 1016 -72.51 -127.33 -2.81
CA ARG A 1016 -71.93 -126.57 -3.97
C ARG A 1016 -71.25 -125.28 -3.48
N ALA A 1017 -70.02 -124.89 -3.87
CA ALA A 1017 -69.42 -124.76 -5.21
C ALA A 1017 -70.18 -123.74 -6.11
N SER A 1018 -69.56 -122.86 -6.90
CA SER A 1018 -68.16 -122.51 -7.13
C SER A 1018 -68.14 -121.39 -8.18
N GLN A 1019 -67.13 -120.50 -8.17
CA GLN A 1019 -66.63 -119.77 -9.35
C GLN A 1019 -67.61 -118.73 -10.00
N GLN A 1020 -67.24 -117.45 -10.12
CA GLN A 1020 -66.33 -116.83 -11.11
C GLN A 1020 -66.85 -116.82 -12.57
N SER A 1021 -66.38 -115.83 -13.34
CA SER A 1021 -66.53 -115.67 -14.81
C SER A 1021 -67.92 -115.21 -15.31
N SER A 1022 -68.06 -114.42 -16.38
CA SER A 1022 -67.10 -113.60 -17.14
C SER A 1022 -67.81 -112.68 -18.18
N SER A 1023 -67.03 -111.91 -18.96
CA SER A 1023 -67.41 -111.29 -20.25
C SER A 1023 -68.27 -110.00 -20.17
N SER A 1024 -68.38 -109.14 -21.20
CA SER A 1024 -67.85 -109.26 -22.58
C SER A 1024 -67.69 -107.91 -23.31
N TRP A 1025 -66.49 -107.66 -23.88
CA TRP A 1025 -66.22 -106.96 -25.16
C TRP A 1025 -66.70 -105.46 -25.26
N ASP A 1026 -66.37 -104.60 -26.24
CA ASP A 1026 -65.46 -104.66 -27.40
C ASP A 1026 -64.95 -103.24 -27.82
N ASN A 1027 -63.69 -103.15 -28.30
CA ASN A 1027 -63.24 -102.56 -29.59
C ASN A 1027 -63.35 -101.04 -29.98
N SER A 1028 -62.50 -100.67 -30.96
CA SER A 1028 -62.66 -99.60 -32.00
C SER A 1028 -62.26 -98.11 -31.78
N SER A 1029 -61.00 -97.81 -32.15
CA SER A 1029 -60.47 -96.65 -32.94
C SER A 1029 -61.23 -95.33 -33.25
N GLY A 1030 -60.50 -94.20 -33.23
CA GLY A 1030 -60.76 -92.95 -34.00
C GLY A 1030 -60.64 -91.64 -33.17
N GLY A 1031 -60.34 -90.44 -33.69
CA GLY A 1031 -59.81 -90.04 -35.01
C GLY A 1031 -60.22 -88.62 -35.49
N GLY A 1032 -59.26 -87.68 -35.66
CA GLY A 1032 -59.47 -86.34 -36.29
C GLY A 1032 -60.01 -85.21 -35.37
N PHE A 1033 -60.11 -83.92 -35.79
CA PHE A 1033 -59.63 -83.25 -37.02
C PHE A 1033 -59.54 -81.70 -36.90
N SER A 1034 -58.42 -81.12 -37.37
CA SER A 1034 -58.18 -79.77 -37.99
C SER A 1034 -58.69 -78.40 -37.46
N GLY A 1035 -57.78 -77.40 -37.49
CA GLY A 1035 -58.04 -75.98 -37.87
C GLY A 1035 -58.52 -75.00 -36.78
N SER A 1036 -58.23 -73.68 -36.83
CA SER A 1036 -57.30 -72.92 -37.70
C SER A 1036 -56.94 -71.52 -37.12
N ASP A 1037 -55.69 -71.13 -37.30
CA ASP A 1037 -55.12 -69.79 -37.55
C ASP A 1037 -55.38 -68.53 -36.67
N ASN A 1038 -54.24 -67.96 -36.26
CA ASN A 1038 -53.84 -66.53 -36.27
C ASN A 1038 -54.11 -65.53 -35.11
N THR A 1039 -52.98 -65.22 -34.43
CA THR A 1039 -52.48 -63.86 -34.12
C THR A 1039 -53.36 -62.85 -33.38
N SER A 1040 -53.17 -62.79 -32.05
CA SER A 1040 -52.60 -61.59 -31.42
C SER A 1040 -51.85 -61.98 -30.15
N GLY A 1041 -50.52 -61.90 -30.15
CA GLY A 1041 -49.72 -61.94 -28.92
C GLY A 1041 -49.49 -60.52 -28.38
N GLY A 1042 -49.13 -60.32 -27.12
CA GLY A 1042 -48.95 -61.29 -26.03
C GLY A 1042 -48.57 -60.52 -24.77
N ASP A 1043 -49.26 -60.76 -23.68
CA ASP A 1043 -49.39 -59.78 -22.58
C ASP A 1043 -48.10 -59.48 -21.81
N PHE A 1044 -48.03 -58.26 -21.28
CA PHE A 1044 -46.89 -57.74 -20.51
C PHE A 1044 -47.36 -56.89 -19.33
N SER A 1045 -46.76 -57.17 -18.16
CA SER A 1045 -46.61 -56.32 -16.96
C SER A 1045 -47.84 -55.55 -16.43
#